data_AF-A0A3N5WU98-F1
#
_entry.id   AF-A0A3N5WU98-F1
#
_cell.length_a   1.000
_cell.length_b   1.000
_cell.length_c   1.000
_cell.angle_alpha   90.00
_cell.angle_beta   90.00
_cell.angle_gamma   90.00
#
_symmetry.space_group_name_H-M   'P 1'
#
loop_
_entity.id
_entity.type
_entity.pdbx_description
1 polymer ?
#
loop_
_entity_poly.entity_id
_entity_poly.type
_entity_poly.pdbx_seq_one_letter_code
_entity_poly.pdbx_strand_id
1 'polypeptide(L)'
;EDFTVRTLLDDQYRDATLLVEAFINRVADMTGYSVEAVLFDAEGKSILPAPAAASISGSTSWSINATHKTACARLETFVQSPSLWTAETPYLYHLVLTLIDPQGQAVDFESCQVGFRQIEIKGGILLLNGKRLVLRGVDRHEHHPVNGRVMSEADMRQEIVLMKQLNFNTVRTSHYPDQVLWYDLCDEYGIYIIDEANIETHGVGGELSQNPSWAHAYMERGARMVIRDRNHACIILWSLGNESGSGPNHAAMANWIRAYDPTRFIHYESGRPGPEVSDVFSCMYPNLDWMRSVLSDPMEKRPVIMCEYAYAKGNSTGNFFKFWDMVDAYPRFQGGCIWDWNDKALLHTAPGGQKYFAYGGDFGPDFDYKRFYQNNEDPQMCCNGIVGPDLTPHPGAYEVKKVQAPLSLTAANPQEILTGQFVLWNKHHTLSLSHLEIQWELIEDGLPVQSGKLPPVDLAAGQKIILPIPFTQPETLVPGAEYFLNVHFILANAVSWAPQGHEVYSEQFPVAFPVPAKPVVSLDTLPALAMVETEDCLRIHGAGFEVVFNKHQGLITSFEAGGRSLIHTGPTENYYRAPTDVDLLMGNPPASIHKWRAAGIDCLQRRVVRFQAVQVSYRLVEVRVAARLAAPGKPEGIDSEMVYRIFGSGMIALENRVVVDGRLPHLPRIGLELVLPAGFDTFSWYGRGPHENYVDRKRSASVGRYTSPVDEQFTPYVYTSESGGKEDIRWLSLTDSTGAGLMVIGLDMLHVDALPYTIQDLEAAGHPYALTHRPETILHLDGWHMGVGGDDGWTAPVHPEFMIYPGKYNFSLCLRPLAPKEDPAALAREAVEGVL
;
A
#
# COMPACT_ATOMS: atom_id res chain seq x y z
N GLU A 1 -42.70 13.94 -3.48
CA GLU A 1 -41.81 15.10 -3.23
C GLU A 1 -40.53 14.61 -2.58
N ASP A 2 -40.65 13.84 -1.50
CA ASP A 2 -39.50 13.27 -0.81
C ASP A 2 -39.91 12.02 -0.02
N PHE A 3 -39.00 11.10 0.32
CA PHE A 3 -39.29 9.99 1.24
C PHE A 3 -38.06 9.50 2.00
N THR A 4 -38.25 9.08 3.25
CA THR A 4 -37.18 8.55 4.10
C THR A 4 -37.46 7.11 4.48
N VAL A 5 -36.45 6.26 4.37
CA VAL A 5 -36.51 4.86 4.81
C VAL A 5 -35.57 4.66 5.99
N ARG A 6 -36.05 3.98 7.03
CA ARG A 6 -35.22 3.56 8.19
C ARG A 6 -35.48 2.10 8.51
N THR A 7 -34.41 1.38 8.79
CA THR A 7 -34.45 -0.01 9.24
C THR A 7 -33.97 -0.05 10.69
N LEU A 8 -34.84 -0.44 11.60
CA LEU A 8 -34.53 -0.55 13.03
C LEU A 8 -34.45 -2.03 13.38
N LEU A 9 -33.28 -2.51 13.77
CA LEU A 9 -33.12 -3.89 14.21
C LEU A 9 -33.48 -4.01 15.70
N ASP A 10 -33.96 -5.19 16.10
CA ASP A 10 -34.13 -5.51 17.52
C ASP A 10 -32.78 -5.62 18.25
N ASP A 11 -32.81 -5.73 19.58
CA ASP A 11 -31.60 -5.84 20.42
C ASP A 11 -30.75 -7.10 20.12
N GLN A 12 -31.32 -8.08 19.40
CA GLN A 12 -30.63 -9.31 18.98
C GLN A 12 -30.11 -9.22 17.53
N TYR A 13 -30.35 -8.10 16.85
CA TYR A 13 -30.08 -7.88 15.43
C TYR A 13 -30.70 -8.95 14.53
N ARG A 14 -31.86 -9.48 14.92
CA ARG A 14 -32.53 -10.58 14.23
C ARG A 14 -33.70 -10.08 13.42
N ASP A 15 -34.71 -9.51 14.06
CA ASP A 15 -35.90 -8.99 13.39
C ASP A 15 -35.80 -7.46 13.23
N ALA A 16 -36.61 -6.89 12.34
CA ALA A 16 -36.55 -5.47 12.03
C ALA A 16 -37.92 -4.81 11.91
N THR A 17 -37.96 -3.51 12.21
CA THR A 17 -39.05 -2.61 11.84
C THR A 17 -38.59 -1.73 10.68
N LEU A 18 -39.31 -1.79 9.56
CA LEU A 18 -39.16 -0.87 8.44
C LEU A 18 -40.09 0.33 8.65
N LEU A 19 -39.50 1.51 8.69
CA LEU A 19 -40.20 2.78 8.78
C LEU A 19 -40.04 3.55 7.48
N VAL A 20 -41.15 4.02 6.92
CA VAL A 20 -41.18 4.87 5.72
C VAL A 20 -41.96 6.14 6.02
N GLU A 21 -41.35 7.29 5.75
CA GLU A 21 -42.02 8.59 5.79
C GLU A 21 -42.01 9.19 4.39
N ALA A 22 -43.17 9.24 3.73
CA ALA A 22 -43.33 9.82 2.41
C ALA A 22 -43.96 11.21 2.51
N PHE A 23 -43.34 12.19 1.86
CA PHE A 23 -43.77 13.59 1.78
C PHE A 23 -44.29 13.90 0.37
N ILE A 24 -45.49 14.48 0.32
CA ILE A 24 -46.24 14.69 -0.92
C ILE A 24 -46.34 16.19 -1.21
N ASN A 25 -46.14 16.55 -2.48
CA ASN A 25 -46.15 17.93 -2.93
C ASN A 25 -47.54 18.56 -2.75
N ARG A 26 -47.57 19.79 -2.28
CA ARG A 26 -48.76 20.49 -1.75
C ARG A 26 -49.61 21.17 -2.84
N VAL A 27 -49.42 20.79 -4.11
CA VAL A 27 -50.05 21.48 -5.26
C VAL A 27 -51.50 21.03 -5.49
N ALA A 28 -51.91 19.87 -4.95
CA ALA A 28 -53.26 19.32 -5.09
C ALA A 28 -53.92 19.02 -3.72
N ASP A 29 -55.25 18.96 -3.68
CA ASP A 29 -56.00 18.43 -2.53
C ASP A 29 -55.80 16.91 -2.47
N MET A 30 -55.01 16.47 -1.49
CA MET A 30 -54.67 15.05 -1.28
C MET A 30 -55.60 14.36 -0.28
N THR A 31 -56.78 14.92 -0.02
CA THR A 31 -57.76 14.30 0.86
C THR A 31 -58.20 12.93 0.32
N GLY A 32 -58.11 11.90 1.16
CA GLY A 32 -58.48 10.52 0.80
C GLY A 32 -57.41 9.75 0.04
N TYR A 33 -56.28 10.37 -0.31
CA TYR A 33 -55.13 9.67 -0.87
C TYR A 33 -54.39 8.88 0.23
N SER A 34 -53.69 7.83 -0.19
CA SER A 34 -52.82 7.01 0.66
C SER A 34 -51.54 6.64 -0.07
N VAL A 35 -50.53 6.23 0.69
CA VAL A 35 -49.31 5.63 0.14
C VAL A 35 -49.29 4.17 0.54
N GLU A 36 -49.02 3.29 -0.42
CA GLU A 36 -48.73 1.89 -0.22
C GLU A 36 -47.24 1.62 -0.38
N ALA A 37 -46.69 0.72 0.44
CA ALA A 37 -45.30 0.27 0.37
C ALA A 37 -45.26 -1.25 0.25
N VAL A 38 -44.52 -1.73 -0.75
CA VAL A 38 -44.23 -3.15 -0.95
C VAL A 38 -42.72 -3.34 -0.98
N LEU A 39 -42.24 -4.34 -0.23
CA LEU A 39 -40.83 -4.68 -0.15
C LEU A 39 -40.59 -6.02 -0.83
N PHE A 40 -39.74 -6.03 -1.85
CA PHE A 40 -39.39 -7.21 -2.65
C PHE A 40 -37.98 -7.70 -2.30
N ASP A 41 -37.81 -9.03 -2.26
CA ASP A 41 -36.49 -9.66 -2.23
C ASP A 41 -35.76 -9.53 -3.58
N ALA A 42 -34.51 -10.01 -3.64
CA ALA A 42 -33.68 -9.98 -4.83
C ALA A 42 -34.28 -10.75 -6.03
N GLU A 43 -35.18 -11.70 -5.77
CA GLU A 43 -35.91 -12.47 -6.78
C GLU A 43 -37.23 -11.80 -7.22
N GLY A 44 -37.55 -10.62 -6.68
CA GLY A 44 -38.74 -9.84 -7.03
C GLY A 44 -40.03 -10.34 -6.35
N LYS A 45 -39.92 -11.12 -5.27
CA LYS A 45 -41.06 -11.60 -4.49
C LYS A 45 -41.29 -10.68 -3.29
N SER A 46 -42.55 -10.29 -3.08
CA SER A 46 -42.94 -9.53 -1.89
C SER A 46 -42.68 -10.35 -0.62
N ILE A 47 -41.94 -9.77 0.31
CA ILE A 47 -41.67 -10.38 1.62
C ILE A 47 -42.63 -9.90 2.71
N LEU A 48 -43.45 -8.89 2.42
CA LEU A 48 -44.54 -8.47 3.28
C LEU A 48 -45.80 -9.34 3.01
N PRO A 49 -46.58 -9.70 4.04
CA PRO A 49 -47.80 -10.48 3.88
C PRO A 49 -48.91 -9.72 3.14
N ALA A 50 -48.89 -8.38 3.22
CA ALA A 50 -49.72 -7.46 2.45
C ALA A 50 -48.96 -6.12 2.30
N PRO A 51 -49.28 -5.27 1.30
CA PRO A 51 -48.73 -3.92 1.23
C PRO A 51 -48.97 -3.16 2.55
N ALA A 52 -47.93 -2.52 3.08
CA ALA A 52 -48.12 -1.58 4.16
C ALA A 52 -48.78 -0.33 3.57
N ALA A 53 -49.80 0.22 4.23
CA ALA A 53 -50.51 1.39 3.70
C ALA A 53 -50.76 2.43 4.80
N ALA A 54 -50.65 3.70 4.45
CA ALA A 54 -51.00 4.81 5.34
C ALA A 54 -51.68 5.94 4.58
N SER A 55 -52.77 6.48 5.16
CA SER A 55 -53.40 7.69 4.65
C SER A 55 -52.49 8.90 4.82
N ILE A 56 -52.56 9.84 3.88
CA ILE A 56 -51.85 11.11 3.98
C ILE A 56 -52.48 11.94 5.10
N SER A 57 -51.64 12.47 5.99
CA SER A 57 -52.07 13.26 7.14
C SER A 57 -51.17 14.48 7.38
N GLY A 58 -51.62 15.36 8.29
CA GLY A 58 -50.89 16.52 8.80
C GLY A 58 -49.66 16.19 9.66
N SER A 59 -49.59 14.95 10.14
CA SER A 59 -48.66 14.51 11.17
C SER A 59 -47.34 14.02 10.58
N THR A 60 -46.22 14.44 11.16
CA THR A 60 -44.87 13.97 10.80
C THR A 60 -44.18 13.37 12.04
N SER A 61 -43.03 12.72 11.88
CA SER A 61 -42.15 12.37 13.01
C SER A 61 -41.69 13.59 13.83
N TRP A 62 -41.74 14.79 13.24
CA TRP A 62 -41.24 16.05 13.81
C TRP A 62 -42.31 16.94 14.45
N SER A 63 -43.59 16.72 14.16
CA SER A 63 -44.70 17.54 14.70
C SER A 63 -46.00 16.75 14.81
N ILE A 64 -46.58 16.77 16.02
CA ILE A 64 -47.93 16.28 16.35
C ILE A 64 -48.97 17.42 16.22
N ASN A 65 -48.51 18.68 16.18
CA ASN A 65 -49.37 19.81 15.89
C ASN A 65 -49.65 19.81 14.38
N ALA A 66 -50.79 19.20 14.02
CA ALA A 66 -51.38 19.23 12.71
C ALA A 66 -51.77 20.66 12.32
N THR A 67 -50.80 21.52 12.03
CA THR A 67 -51.07 22.57 11.07
C THR A 67 -51.32 21.87 9.75
N HIS A 68 -52.46 22.14 9.09
CA HIS A 68 -52.92 21.54 7.82
C HIS A 68 -51.97 21.76 6.61
N LYS A 69 -50.65 21.90 6.83
CA LYS A 69 -49.64 22.35 5.86
C LYS A 69 -48.58 21.31 5.52
N THR A 70 -48.48 20.18 6.23
CA THR A 70 -47.58 19.06 5.92
C THR A 70 -48.41 17.86 5.44
N ALA A 71 -48.19 17.38 4.21
CA ALA A 71 -48.83 16.16 3.69
C ALA A 71 -47.84 15.00 3.78
N CYS A 72 -48.04 14.10 4.74
CA CYS A 72 -47.14 12.98 5.01
C CYS A 72 -47.91 11.67 5.22
N ALA A 73 -47.41 10.59 4.62
CA ALA A 73 -47.82 9.23 4.95
C ALA A 73 -46.69 8.54 5.73
N ARG A 74 -47.01 8.01 6.92
CA ARG A 74 -46.06 7.32 7.81
C ARG A 74 -46.44 5.85 7.85
N LEU A 75 -45.56 5.00 7.35
CA LEU A 75 -45.73 3.56 7.31
C LEU A 75 -44.74 2.90 8.26
N GLU A 76 -45.23 1.88 8.97
CA GLU A 76 -44.45 1.05 9.87
C GLU A 76 -44.83 -0.39 9.62
N THR A 77 -43.86 -1.24 9.32
CA THR A 77 -44.09 -2.67 9.09
C THR A 77 -42.99 -3.52 9.70
N PHE A 78 -43.37 -4.67 10.23
CA PHE A 78 -42.47 -5.64 10.82
C PHE A 78 -41.91 -6.58 9.74
N VAL A 79 -40.61 -6.80 9.77
CA VAL A 79 -39.91 -7.71 8.87
C VAL A 79 -39.19 -8.75 9.72
N GLN A 80 -39.64 -10.00 9.60
CA GLN A 80 -39.06 -11.11 10.34
C GLN A 80 -37.76 -11.55 9.68
N SER A 81 -36.67 -11.56 10.46
CA SER A 81 -35.38 -12.12 10.08
C SER A 81 -34.89 -11.70 8.68
N PRO A 82 -34.81 -10.38 8.36
CA PRO A 82 -34.31 -9.92 7.08
C PRO A 82 -32.84 -10.28 6.87
N SER A 83 -32.46 -10.46 5.61
CA SER A 83 -31.05 -10.51 5.22
C SER A 83 -30.41 -9.14 5.50
N LEU A 84 -29.35 -9.14 6.30
CA LEU A 84 -28.66 -7.91 6.68
C LEU A 84 -27.64 -7.48 5.63
N TRP A 85 -27.56 -6.17 5.40
CA TRP A 85 -26.59 -5.56 4.50
C TRP A 85 -25.26 -5.32 5.23
N THR A 86 -24.15 -5.73 4.60
CA THR A 86 -22.76 -5.38 4.97
C THR A 86 -21.89 -5.27 3.73
N ALA A 87 -20.67 -4.75 3.84
CA ALA A 87 -19.71 -4.72 2.71
C ALA A 87 -19.27 -6.12 2.24
N GLU A 88 -19.48 -7.15 3.07
CA GLU A 88 -19.16 -8.55 2.75
C GLU A 88 -20.36 -9.32 2.17
N THR A 89 -21.58 -8.93 2.56
CA THR A 89 -22.84 -9.51 2.12
C THR A 89 -23.84 -8.38 1.80
N PRO A 90 -23.71 -7.72 0.65
CA PRO A 90 -24.49 -6.52 0.31
C PRO A 90 -25.91 -6.86 -0.16
N TYR A 91 -26.69 -7.53 0.69
CA TYR A 91 -28.06 -7.89 0.34
C TYR A 91 -28.95 -6.65 0.31
N LEU A 92 -29.64 -6.42 -0.80
CA LEU A 92 -30.56 -5.31 -1.01
C LEU A 92 -31.97 -5.84 -1.31
N TYR A 93 -32.95 -5.22 -0.69
CA TYR A 93 -34.36 -5.35 -1.02
C TYR A 93 -34.80 -4.18 -1.90
N HIS A 94 -35.85 -4.35 -2.70
CA HIS A 94 -36.44 -3.27 -3.47
C HIS A 94 -37.74 -2.77 -2.82
N LEU A 95 -37.76 -1.52 -2.37
CA LEU A 95 -38.95 -0.88 -1.82
C LEU A 95 -39.65 -0.09 -2.92
N VAL A 96 -40.93 -0.39 -3.17
CA VAL A 96 -41.78 0.37 -4.08
C VAL A 96 -42.85 1.10 -3.27
N LEU A 97 -42.92 2.41 -3.46
CA LEU A 97 -43.93 3.29 -2.91
C LEU A 97 -44.92 3.66 -4.01
N THR A 98 -46.20 3.40 -3.76
CA THR A 98 -47.28 3.74 -4.68
C THR A 98 -48.19 4.77 -4.05
N LEU A 99 -48.38 5.91 -4.69
CA LEU A 99 -49.42 6.86 -4.32
C LEU A 99 -50.75 6.39 -4.88
N ILE A 100 -51.74 6.21 -4.02
CA ILE A 100 -53.08 5.71 -4.34
C ILE A 100 -54.11 6.82 -4.15
N ASP A 101 -54.96 7.02 -5.15
CA ASP A 101 -56.06 7.99 -5.12
C ASP A 101 -57.27 7.49 -4.32
N PRO A 102 -58.28 8.36 -4.04
CA PRO A 102 -59.47 7.95 -3.30
C PRO A 102 -60.36 6.93 -4.03
N GLN A 103 -60.10 6.66 -5.32
CA GLN A 103 -60.77 5.63 -6.12
C GLN A 103 -60.00 4.30 -6.11
N GLY A 104 -58.86 4.22 -5.40
CA GLY A 104 -58.01 3.05 -5.32
C GLY A 104 -57.12 2.84 -6.55
N GLN A 105 -56.90 3.87 -7.36
CA GLN A 105 -55.99 3.81 -8.51
C GLN A 105 -54.60 4.32 -8.13
N ALA A 106 -53.57 3.67 -8.67
CA ALA A 106 -52.21 4.15 -8.56
C ALA A 106 -51.99 5.37 -9.46
N VAL A 107 -51.44 6.44 -8.88
CA VAL A 107 -51.22 7.72 -9.58
C VAL A 107 -49.75 8.08 -9.73
N ASP A 108 -48.87 7.55 -8.86
CA ASP A 108 -47.44 7.79 -8.90
C ASP A 108 -46.68 6.65 -8.23
N PHE A 109 -45.42 6.46 -8.64
CA PHE A 109 -44.55 5.40 -8.14
C PHE A 109 -43.15 5.94 -7.90
N GLU A 110 -42.58 5.60 -6.75
CA GLU A 110 -41.16 5.84 -6.43
C GLU A 110 -40.55 4.56 -5.87
N SER A 111 -39.24 4.39 -6.00
CA SER A 111 -38.55 3.24 -5.42
C SER A 111 -37.14 3.53 -4.96
N CYS A 112 -36.64 2.67 -4.07
CA CYS A 112 -35.24 2.64 -3.69
C CYS A 112 -34.80 1.23 -3.30
N GLN A 113 -33.49 1.02 -3.29
CA GLN A 113 -32.90 -0.15 -2.65
C GLN A 113 -32.90 0.04 -1.12
N VAL A 114 -33.02 -1.05 -0.37
CA VAL A 114 -33.05 -1.05 1.09
C VAL A 114 -32.12 -2.15 1.61
N GLY A 115 -31.05 -1.74 2.29
CA GLY A 115 -30.20 -2.63 3.08
C GLY A 115 -30.59 -2.58 4.56
N PHE A 116 -30.98 -3.72 5.14
CA PHE A 116 -31.24 -3.80 6.59
C PHE A 116 -29.91 -3.80 7.34
N ARG A 117 -29.64 -2.73 8.10
CA ARG A 117 -28.45 -2.64 8.93
C ARG A 117 -28.64 -1.61 10.04
N GLN A 118 -27.90 -1.78 11.13
CA GLN A 118 -27.90 -0.84 12.25
C GLN A 118 -26.48 -0.45 12.63
N ILE A 119 -26.25 0.85 12.82
CA ILE A 119 -24.98 1.40 13.30
C ILE A 119 -25.14 1.91 14.71
N GLU A 120 -24.18 1.59 15.57
CA GLU A 120 -24.20 2.01 16.97
C GLU A 120 -22.79 2.36 17.44
N ILE A 121 -22.69 3.19 18.48
CA ILE A 121 -21.46 3.33 19.26
C ILE A 121 -21.74 2.81 20.68
N LYS A 122 -21.08 1.71 21.06
CA LYS A 122 -21.19 1.12 22.41
C LYS A 122 -19.80 1.00 23.03
N GLY A 123 -19.62 1.58 24.23
CA GLY A 123 -18.33 1.51 24.94
C GLY A 123 -17.15 2.12 24.17
N GLY A 124 -17.41 3.10 23.29
CA GLY A 124 -16.38 3.71 22.45
C GLY A 124 -15.99 2.89 21.22
N ILE A 125 -16.82 1.92 20.82
CA ILE A 125 -16.60 1.08 19.64
C ILE A 125 -17.78 1.31 18.68
N LEU A 126 -17.46 1.67 17.43
CA LEU A 126 -18.40 1.74 16.31
C LEU A 126 -18.77 0.32 15.87
N LEU A 127 -20.05 0.01 15.88
CA LEU A 127 -20.61 -1.29 15.56
C LEU A 127 -21.48 -1.20 14.31
N LEU A 128 -21.46 -2.25 13.50
CA LEU A 128 -22.44 -2.53 12.47
C LEU A 128 -23.10 -3.87 12.80
N ASN A 129 -24.43 -3.89 12.89
CA ASN A 129 -25.21 -5.09 13.21
C ASN A 129 -24.70 -5.80 14.48
N GLY A 130 -24.33 -5.01 15.50
CA GLY A 130 -23.84 -5.50 16.79
C GLY A 130 -22.38 -5.95 16.83
N LYS A 131 -21.63 -5.85 15.72
CA LYS A 131 -20.23 -6.29 15.62
C LYS A 131 -19.29 -5.12 15.36
N ARG A 132 -18.07 -5.19 15.90
CA ARG A 132 -17.03 -4.17 15.72
C ARG A 132 -16.74 -3.97 14.23
N LEU A 133 -16.84 -2.73 13.78
CA LEU A 133 -16.48 -2.34 12.43
C LEU A 133 -14.96 -2.09 12.33
N VAL A 134 -14.29 -2.55 11.28
CA VAL A 134 -12.89 -2.19 11.01
C VAL A 134 -12.82 -1.64 9.61
N LEU A 135 -12.40 -0.38 9.50
CA LEU A 135 -12.34 0.36 8.25
C LEU A 135 -11.00 0.08 7.57
N ARG A 136 -11.07 -0.70 6.49
CA ARG A 136 -10.02 -0.89 5.48
C ARG A 136 -10.31 0.13 4.39
N GLY A 137 -10.03 1.39 4.68
CA GLY A 137 -10.50 2.52 3.91
C GLY A 137 -9.47 3.10 2.96
N VAL A 138 -9.96 3.83 1.96
CA VAL A 138 -9.17 4.71 1.10
C VAL A 138 -9.96 5.99 0.80
N ASP A 139 -9.29 7.13 0.80
CA ASP A 139 -9.85 8.39 0.30
C ASP A 139 -9.91 8.34 -1.22
N ARG A 140 -11.01 8.81 -1.81
CA ARG A 140 -11.22 8.78 -3.25
C ARG A 140 -11.71 10.14 -3.74
N HIS A 141 -10.95 10.72 -4.65
CA HIS A 141 -11.44 11.79 -5.51
C HIS A 141 -12.07 11.23 -6.78
N GLU A 142 -13.16 11.85 -7.26
CA GLU A 142 -13.63 11.65 -8.64
C GLU A 142 -12.61 12.23 -9.63
N HIS A 143 -11.72 11.37 -10.15
CA HIS A 143 -10.68 11.75 -11.11
C HIS A 143 -10.44 10.66 -12.16
N HIS A 144 -10.50 11.05 -13.42
CA HIS A 144 -10.16 10.26 -14.59
C HIS A 144 -9.06 10.98 -15.39
N PRO A 145 -7.98 10.30 -15.81
CA PRO A 145 -6.81 10.94 -16.42
C PRO A 145 -7.14 11.67 -17.73
N VAL A 146 -8.20 11.29 -18.44
CA VAL A 146 -8.60 11.95 -19.70
C VAL A 146 -9.73 12.97 -19.50
N ASN A 147 -10.65 12.70 -18.57
CA ASN A 147 -11.92 13.43 -18.47
C ASN A 147 -11.94 14.41 -17.29
N GLY A 148 -10.84 14.53 -16.55
CA GLY A 148 -10.80 15.29 -15.31
C GLY A 148 -11.73 14.67 -14.29
N ARG A 149 -12.71 15.42 -13.77
CA ARG A 149 -13.61 14.93 -12.71
C ARG A 149 -14.88 14.23 -13.20
N VAL A 150 -14.97 13.93 -14.51
CA VAL A 150 -16.14 13.25 -15.07
C VAL A 150 -15.87 11.74 -15.11
N MET A 151 -16.62 11.00 -14.30
CA MET A 151 -16.57 9.55 -14.20
C MET A 151 -17.74 8.91 -14.95
N SER A 152 -17.49 7.82 -15.67
CA SER A 152 -18.55 6.95 -16.18
C SER A 152 -18.88 5.84 -15.18
N GLU A 153 -20.03 5.18 -15.37
CA GLU A 153 -20.38 3.97 -14.58
C GLU A 153 -19.29 2.89 -14.68
N ALA A 154 -18.72 2.72 -15.87
CA ALA A 154 -17.67 1.72 -16.10
C ALA A 154 -16.41 2.03 -15.30
N ASP A 155 -16.02 3.31 -15.23
CA ASP A 155 -14.85 3.76 -14.45
C ASP A 155 -15.09 3.48 -12.96
N MET A 156 -16.26 3.86 -12.43
CA MET A 156 -16.63 3.60 -11.04
C MET A 156 -16.64 2.11 -10.70
N ARG A 157 -17.25 1.26 -11.55
CA ARG A 157 -17.26 -0.20 -11.35
C ARG A 157 -15.85 -0.77 -11.37
N GLN A 158 -14.97 -0.30 -12.27
CA GLN A 158 -13.58 -0.74 -12.33
C GLN A 158 -12.83 -0.40 -11.04
N GLU A 159 -13.00 0.81 -10.51
CA GLU A 159 -12.40 1.23 -9.24
C GLU A 159 -12.90 0.38 -8.07
N ILE A 160 -14.22 0.19 -7.93
CA ILE A 160 -14.81 -0.63 -6.85
C ILE A 160 -14.29 -2.06 -6.90
N VAL A 161 -14.23 -2.66 -8.09
CA VAL A 161 -13.71 -4.02 -8.29
C VAL A 161 -12.26 -4.11 -7.82
N LEU A 162 -11.40 -3.16 -8.24
CA LEU A 162 -9.99 -3.16 -7.83
C LEU A 162 -9.83 -2.91 -6.33
N MET A 163 -10.62 -2.00 -5.74
CA MET A 163 -10.64 -1.74 -4.30
C MET A 163 -10.91 -3.03 -3.51
N LYS A 164 -11.94 -3.79 -3.91
CA LYS A 164 -12.27 -5.07 -3.24
C LYS A 164 -11.18 -6.11 -3.45
N GLN A 165 -10.56 -6.18 -4.63
CA GLN A 165 -9.41 -7.06 -4.90
C GLN A 165 -8.15 -6.70 -4.09
N LEU A 166 -8.04 -5.45 -3.62
CA LEU A 166 -7.00 -4.95 -2.71
C LEU A 166 -7.44 -4.98 -1.23
N ASN A 167 -8.51 -5.72 -0.92
CA ASN A 167 -9.07 -5.88 0.44
C ASN A 167 -9.64 -4.61 1.08
N PHE A 168 -9.92 -3.55 0.32
CA PHE A 168 -10.64 -2.38 0.84
C PHE A 168 -12.12 -2.72 1.05
N ASN A 169 -12.70 -2.12 2.09
CA ASN A 169 -14.12 -2.22 2.41
C ASN A 169 -14.79 -0.87 2.65
N THR A 170 -14.03 0.24 2.66
CA THR A 170 -14.52 1.57 2.97
C THR A 170 -13.96 2.59 1.99
N VAL A 171 -14.75 3.59 1.62
CA VAL A 171 -14.30 4.77 0.88
C VAL A 171 -14.78 6.02 1.60
N ARG A 172 -13.90 7.02 1.71
CA ARG A 172 -14.27 8.39 2.09
C ARG A 172 -14.33 9.24 0.82
N THR A 173 -15.43 9.96 0.61
CA THR A 173 -15.62 10.80 -0.58
C THR A 173 -14.88 12.14 -0.43
N SER A 174 -13.56 12.11 -0.59
CA SER A 174 -12.69 13.27 -0.37
C SER A 174 -12.87 14.31 -1.49
N HIS A 175 -13.32 15.54 -1.26
CA HIS A 175 -13.90 16.11 -0.03
C HIS A 175 -15.25 16.74 -0.34
N TYR A 176 -16.13 15.94 -0.93
CA TYR A 176 -17.45 16.35 -1.40
C TYR A 176 -18.36 15.14 -1.63
N PRO A 177 -19.68 15.35 -1.73
CA PRO A 177 -20.58 14.28 -2.11
C PRO A 177 -20.30 13.90 -3.57
N ASP A 178 -20.09 12.62 -3.83
CA ASP A 178 -19.83 12.07 -5.16
C ASP A 178 -21.11 12.09 -6.03
N GLN A 179 -20.98 11.69 -7.29
CA GLN A 179 -22.11 11.42 -8.17
C GLN A 179 -23.03 10.35 -7.56
N VAL A 180 -24.36 10.56 -7.64
CA VAL A 180 -25.37 9.67 -7.02
C VAL A 180 -25.22 8.18 -7.37
N LEU A 181 -24.80 7.88 -8.61
CA LEU A 181 -24.57 6.50 -9.06
C LEU A 181 -23.48 5.78 -8.25
N TRP A 182 -22.50 6.50 -7.71
CA TRP A 182 -21.45 5.92 -6.87
C TRP A 182 -22.03 5.21 -5.65
N TYR A 183 -23.02 5.81 -4.99
CA TYR A 183 -23.65 5.23 -3.81
C TYR A 183 -24.52 4.02 -4.14
N ASP A 184 -25.23 4.04 -5.29
CA ASP A 184 -25.95 2.87 -5.81
C ASP A 184 -25.00 1.69 -6.04
N LEU A 185 -23.84 1.95 -6.66
CA LEU A 185 -22.81 0.93 -6.88
C LEU A 185 -22.18 0.45 -5.56
N CYS A 186 -21.95 1.34 -4.60
CA CYS A 186 -21.42 0.96 -3.29
C CYS A 186 -22.41 0.15 -2.46
N ASP A 187 -23.71 0.42 -2.59
CA ASP A 187 -24.79 -0.42 -2.05
C ASP A 187 -24.74 -1.83 -2.69
N GLU A 188 -24.60 -1.92 -4.02
CA GLU A 188 -24.60 -3.17 -4.81
C GLU A 188 -23.37 -4.03 -4.54
N TYR A 189 -22.16 -3.46 -4.60
CA TYR A 189 -20.89 -4.18 -4.43
C TYR A 189 -20.48 -4.35 -2.96
N GLY A 190 -21.10 -3.61 -2.05
CA GLY A 190 -20.75 -3.59 -0.64
C GLY A 190 -19.44 -2.85 -0.37
N ILE A 191 -19.51 -1.53 -0.31
CA ILE A 191 -18.46 -0.64 0.20
C ILE A 191 -19.10 0.26 1.25
N TYR A 192 -18.45 0.43 2.39
CA TYR A 192 -18.87 1.42 3.38
C TYR A 192 -18.47 2.81 2.95
N ILE A 193 -19.36 3.79 3.10
CA ILE A 193 -19.10 5.18 2.70
C ILE A 193 -19.07 6.11 3.92
N ILE A 194 -18.03 6.94 3.98
CA ILE A 194 -18.01 8.17 4.77
C ILE A 194 -18.36 9.29 3.78
N ASP A 195 -19.62 9.74 3.79
CA ASP A 195 -20.11 10.74 2.83
C ASP A 195 -19.86 12.14 3.37
N GLU A 196 -19.13 12.95 2.60
CA GLU A 196 -18.55 14.20 3.07
C GLU A 196 -19.16 15.44 2.43
N ALA A 197 -19.57 16.40 3.27
CA ALA A 197 -20.08 17.68 2.78
C ALA A 197 -18.96 18.43 2.03
N ASN A 198 -19.30 19.07 0.92
CA ASN A 198 -18.37 19.88 0.13
C ASN A 198 -18.02 21.18 0.87
N ILE A 199 -17.24 21.11 1.95
CA ILE A 199 -16.81 22.24 2.77
C ILE A 199 -15.33 22.06 3.05
N GLU A 200 -14.50 22.83 2.36
CA GLU A 200 -13.08 22.90 2.60
C GLU A 200 -12.61 24.36 2.50
N THR A 201 -11.92 24.83 3.54
CA THR A 201 -11.50 26.24 3.68
C THR A 201 -10.05 26.33 4.16
N HIS A 202 -9.23 25.36 3.76
CA HIS A 202 -7.83 25.20 4.17
C HIS A 202 -7.07 26.53 4.13
N GLY A 203 -7.15 27.24 3.00
CA GLY A 203 -6.43 28.50 2.77
C GLY A 203 -6.76 29.65 3.73
N VAL A 204 -7.84 29.57 4.52
CA VAL A 204 -8.23 30.58 5.52
C VAL A 204 -8.34 30.04 6.95
N GLY A 205 -7.81 28.83 7.21
CA GLY A 205 -7.54 28.31 8.56
C GLY A 205 -8.73 28.25 9.54
N GLY A 206 -9.96 28.21 9.01
CA GLY A 206 -11.20 28.13 9.78
C GLY A 206 -11.89 29.45 10.13
N GLU A 207 -11.46 30.57 9.55
CA GLU A 207 -12.14 31.87 9.68
C GLU A 207 -13.65 31.77 9.38
N LEU A 208 -14.02 31.06 8.31
CA LEU A 208 -15.41 30.94 7.87
C LEU A 208 -16.26 30.06 8.79
N SER A 209 -15.65 29.06 9.43
CA SER A 209 -16.31 28.16 10.37
C SER A 209 -16.74 28.86 11.67
N GLN A 210 -16.07 29.96 12.01
CA GLN A 210 -16.35 30.80 13.17
C GLN A 210 -17.31 31.97 12.85
N ASN A 211 -17.51 32.29 11.56
CA ASN A 211 -18.28 33.45 11.15
C ASN A 211 -19.77 33.11 10.91
N PRO A 212 -20.71 33.66 11.69
CA PRO A 212 -22.14 33.35 11.55
C PRO A 212 -22.74 33.82 10.21
N SER A 213 -22.11 34.75 9.47
CA SER A 213 -22.59 35.12 8.13
C SER A 213 -22.48 33.97 7.13
N TRP A 214 -21.63 32.97 7.42
CA TRP A 214 -21.44 31.76 6.61
C TRP A 214 -22.27 30.58 7.08
N ALA A 215 -23.02 30.71 8.19
CA ALA A 215 -23.80 29.62 8.77
C ALA A 215 -24.77 29.00 7.75
N HIS A 216 -25.47 29.81 6.96
CA HIS A 216 -26.38 29.31 5.92
C HIS A 216 -25.65 28.46 4.87
N ALA A 217 -24.45 28.87 4.43
CA ALA A 217 -23.69 28.15 3.42
C ALA A 217 -23.23 26.77 3.92
N TYR A 218 -22.83 26.69 5.19
CA TYR A 218 -22.48 25.41 5.84
C TYR A 218 -23.72 24.52 5.96
N MET A 219 -24.80 25.06 6.54
CA MET A 219 -26.06 24.33 6.72
C MET A 219 -26.62 23.81 5.40
N GLU A 220 -26.58 24.60 4.32
CA GLU A 220 -27.07 24.18 3.02
C GLU A 220 -26.28 22.98 2.46
N ARG A 221 -24.94 23.03 2.53
CA ARG A 221 -24.07 21.97 2.01
C ARG A 221 -24.25 20.65 2.77
N GLY A 222 -24.27 20.71 4.10
CA GLY A 222 -24.52 19.51 4.93
C GLY A 222 -25.94 18.97 4.80
N ALA A 223 -26.95 19.85 4.83
CA ALA A 223 -28.35 19.42 4.78
C ALA A 223 -28.71 18.82 3.42
N ARG A 224 -28.25 19.40 2.31
CA ARG A 224 -28.56 18.90 0.97
C ARG A 224 -27.92 17.55 0.69
N MET A 225 -26.70 17.30 1.19
CA MET A 225 -26.07 15.97 1.13
C MET A 225 -26.93 14.94 1.85
N VAL A 226 -27.21 15.16 3.14
CA VAL A 226 -27.98 14.20 3.95
C VAL A 226 -29.38 13.97 3.37
N ILE A 227 -30.07 15.02 2.90
CA ILE A 227 -31.37 14.89 2.24
C ILE A 227 -31.25 14.02 0.98
N ARG A 228 -30.25 14.24 0.13
CA ARG A 228 -30.07 13.46 -1.10
C ARG A 228 -29.80 11.98 -0.80
N ASP A 229 -28.94 11.70 0.18
CA ASP A 229 -28.24 10.41 0.25
C ASP A 229 -28.68 9.49 1.42
N ARG A 230 -29.52 9.97 2.34
CA ARG A 230 -29.93 9.24 3.59
C ARG A 230 -30.46 7.82 3.42
N ASN A 231 -30.98 7.46 2.24
CA ASN A 231 -31.57 6.16 1.98
C ASN A 231 -30.53 5.09 1.59
N HIS A 232 -29.28 5.46 1.28
CA HIS A 232 -28.22 4.52 0.91
C HIS A 232 -27.69 3.72 2.11
N ALA A 233 -27.66 2.39 1.98
CA ALA A 233 -27.20 1.49 3.04
C ALA A 233 -25.68 1.55 3.25
N CYS A 234 -24.93 1.94 2.22
CA CYS A 234 -23.48 2.03 2.22
C CYS A 234 -22.94 3.12 3.13
N ILE A 235 -23.65 4.25 3.26
CA ILE A 235 -23.21 5.39 4.06
C ILE A 235 -23.25 5.01 5.54
N ILE A 236 -22.09 4.94 6.19
CA ILE A 236 -21.97 4.61 7.62
C ILE A 236 -21.72 5.83 8.51
N LEU A 237 -21.17 6.90 7.96
CA LEU A 237 -20.85 8.13 8.68
C LEU A 237 -21.14 9.33 7.79
N TRP A 238 -21.63 10.41 8.40
CA TRP A 238 -21.69 11.73 7.76
C TRP A 238 -20.46 12.53 8.12
N SER A 239 -19.72 13.04 7.14
CA SER A 239 -18.60 13.94 7.37
C SER A 239 -18.99 15.41 7.14
N LEU A 240 -18.58 16.29 8.05
CA LEU A 240 -18.94 17.71 8.02
C LEU A 240 -18.10 18.54 7.02
N GLY A 241 -17.15 17.92 6.33
CA GLY A 241 -16.20 18.55 5.43
C GLY A 241 -14.75 18.25 5.81
N ASN A 242 -13.82 19.01 5.24
CA ASN A 242 -12.38 18.81 5.41
C ASN A 242 -11.68 20.13 5.78
N GLU A 243 -10.55 20.04 6.51
CA GLU A 243 -9.56 21.11 6.73
C GLU A 243 -10.13 22.54 6.80
N SER A 244 -11.16 22.76 7.63
CA SER A 244 -11.88 24.04 7.74
C SER A 244 -11.84 24.63 9.14
N GLY A 245 -10.90 24.19 9.99
CA GLY A 245 -10.93 24.47 11.42
C GLY A 245 -12.23 23.99 12.08
N SER A 246 -12.52 24.40 13.31
CA SER A 246 -13.80 24.06 13.95
C SER A 246 -14.48 25.31 14.50
N GLY A 247 -15.81 25.33 14.54
CA GLY A 247 -16.58 26.51 14.98
C GLY A 247 -18.09 26.29 15.05
N PRO A 248 -18.87 27.32 15.44
CA PRO A 248 -20.31 27.23 15.64
C PRO A 248 -21.09 26.75 14.41
N ASN A 249 -20.58 27.00 13.20
CA ASN A 249 -21.24 26.56 11.96
C ASN A 249 -21.20 25.02 11.83
N HIS A 250 -20.08 24.37 12.20
CA HIS A 250 -20.00 22.90 12.27
C HIS A 250 -20.90 22.34 13.37
N ALA A 251 -20.94 22.98 14.55
CA ALA A 251 -21.83 22.54 15.64
C ALA A 251 -23.32 22.65 15.26
N ALA A 252 -23.72 23.70 14.53
CA ALA A 252 -25.08 23.85 14.02
C ALA A 252 -25.43 22.74 13.03
N MET A 253 -24.52 22.47 12.07
CA MET A 253 -24.69 21.42 11.08
C MET A 253 -24.77 20.04 11.74
N ALA A 254 -23.87 19.74 12.67
CA ALA A 254 -23.85 18.47 13.37
C ALA A 254 -25.17 18.22 14.13
N ASN A 255 -25.65 19.21 14.88
CA ASN A 255 -26.90 19.06 15.63
C ASN A 255 -28.14 18.94 14.74
N TRP A 256 -28.15 19.61 13.59
CA TRP A 256 -29.21 19.42 12.60
C TRP A 256 -29.18 18.00 12.03
N ILE A 257 -28.01 17.47 11.68
CA ILE A 257 -27.86 16.11 11.16
C ILE A 257 -28.31 15.08 12.20
N ARG A 258 -27.84 15.19 13.46
CA ARG A 258 -28.25 14.26 14.54
C ARG A 258 -29.75 14.24 14.77
N ALA A 259 -30.39 15.39 14.66
CA ALA A 259 -31.84 15.44 14.69
C ALA A 259 -32.38 14.72 13.45
N TYR A 260 -32.07 15.22 12.26
CA TYR A 260 -32.70 14.76 11.02
C TYR A 260 -32.48 13.27 10.73
N ASP A 261 -31.26 12.75 10.89
CA ASP A 261 -30.89 11.35 10.72
C ASP A 261 -30.20 10.79 11.98
N PRO A 262 -30.97 10.18 12.91
CA PRO A 262 -30.41 9.54 14.10
C PRO A 262 -29.82 8.15 13.83
N THR A 263 -29.81 7.68 12.58
CA THR A 263 -29.38 6.31 12.22
C THR A 263 -27.88 6.22 11.89
N ARG A 264 -27.19 7.36 11.80
CA ARG A 264 -25.76 7.47 11.47
C ARG A 264 -25.07 8.47 12.40
N PHE A 265 -23.76 8.31 12.52
CA PHE A 265 -22.90 9.15 13.36
C PHE A 265 -22.09 10.15 12.53
N ILE A 266 -21.56 11.15 13.20
CA ILE A 266 -20.88 12.28 12.59
C ILE A 266 -19.36 12.18 12.76
N HIS A 267 -18.68 12.32 11.63
CA HIS A 267 -17.25 12.44 11.49
C HIS A 267 -16.86 13.90 11.20
N TYR A 268 -15.85 14.42 11.89
CA TYR A 268 -15.15 15.65 11.51
C TYR A 268 -13.79 15.73 12.19
N GLU A 269 -12.74 16.02 11.42
CA GLU A 269 -11.36 16.01 11.91
C GLU A 269 -10.89 17.40 12.39
N SER A 270 -11.12 18.43 11.56
CA SER A 270 -10.36 19.67 11.66
C SER A 270 -10.54 20.39 13.00
N GLY A 271 -9.42 20.78 13.59
CA GLY A 271 -9.40 21.40 14.92
C GLY A 271 -9.67 20.45 16.08
N ARG A 272 -9.76 19.13 15.84
CA ARG A 272 -9.99 18.06 16.83
C ARG A 272 -11.15 18.39 17.78
N PRO A 273 -12.37 18.57 17.27
CA PRO A 273 -13.48 19.02 18.09
C PRO A 273 -13.91 17.96 19.10
N GLY A 274 -14.67 18.40 20.10
CA GLY A 274 -15.27 17.51 21.08
C GLY A 274 -16.47 16.73 20.53
N PRO A 275 -17.09 15.89 21.37
CA PRO A 275 -18.25 15.08 21.02
C PRO A 275 -19.46 15.90 20.58
N GLU A 276 -19.52 17.20 20.90
CA GLU A 276 -20.57 18.10 20.43
C GLU A 276 -20.58 18.32 18.91
N VAL A 277 -19.45 18.08 18.22
CA VAL A 277 -19.37 18.17 16.75
C VAL A 277 -19.13 16.82 16.10
N SER A 278 -18.27 15.96 16.68
CA SER A 278 -17.96 14.66 16.07
C SER A 278 -18.08 13.50 17.06
N ASP A 279 -18.84 12.49 16.66
CA ASP A 279 -19.14 11.28 17.45
C ASP A 279 -17.96 10.27 17.43
N VAL A 280 -17.04 10.42 16.47
CA VAL A 280 -15.78 9.68 16.38
C VAL A 280 -14.61 10.62 16.61
N PHE A 281 -13.56 10.15 17.28
CA PHE A 281 -12.29 10.87 17.28
C PHE A 281 -11.61 10.60 15.93
N SER A 282 -11.49 11.65 15.12
CA SER A 282 -10.83 11.58 13.83
C SER A 282 -9.49 12.30 13.83
N CYS A 283 -8.56 11.84 13.00
CA CYS A 283 -7.25 12.44 12.80
C CYS A 283 -6.70 12.16 11.41
N MET A 284 -5.86 13.08 10.93
CA MET A 284 -5.06 12.93 9.71
C MET A 284 -3.58 12.71 10.07
N TYR A 285 -2.95 11.74 9.43
CA TYR A 285 -1.52 11.45 9.48
C TYR A 285 -0.88 11.42 10.88
N PRO A 286 -1.41 10.60 11.80
CA PRO A 286 -0.91 10.61 13.16
C PRO A 286 0.38 9.79 13.29
N ASN A 287 1.33 10.27 14.10
CA ASN A 287 2.44 9.41 14.52
C ASN A 287 1.97 8.39 15.58
N LEU A 288 2.65 7.24 15.64
CA LEU A 288 2.26 6.11 16.50
C LEU A 288 2.27 6.45 18.00
N ASP A 289 3.20 7.28 18.47
CA ASP A 289 3.29 7.64 19.90
C ASP A 289 2.13 8.55 20.32
N TRP A 290 1.76 9.50 19.47
CA TRP A 290 0.57 10.31 19.67
C TRP A 290 -0.69 9.45 19.65
N MET A 291 -0.82 8.50 18.73
CA MET A 291 -1.95 7.56 18.72
C MET A 291 -2.06 6.77 20.01
N ARG A 292 -0.93 6.26 20.54
CA ARG A 292 -0.91 5.58 21.85
C ARG A 292 -1.39 6.51 22.95
N SER A 293 -0.99 7.79 22.92
CA SER A 293 -1.44 8.78 23.90
C SER A 293 -2.97 8.98 23.86
N VAL A 294 -3.54 9.14 22.65
CA VAL A 294 -5.00 9.28 22.44
C VAL A 294 -5.75 8.06 22.93
N LEU A 295 -5.29 6.85 22.58
CA LEU A 295 -5.94 5.59 22.96
C LEU A 295 -5.85 5.32 24.47
N SER A 296 -4.83 5.86 25.14
CA SER A 296 -4.64 5.76 26.58
C SER A 296 -5.35 6.85 27.40
N ASP A 297 -5.85 7.91 26.76
CA ASP A 297 -6.52 9.00 27.44
C ASP A 297 -7.87 8.52 28.03
N PRO A 298 -8.04 8.56 29.37
CA PRO A 298 -9.29 8.16 30.00
C PRO A 298 -10.45 9.13 29.71
N MET A 299 -10.20 10.35 29.26
CA MET A 299 -11.26 11.34 28.95
C MET A 299 -11.80 11.18 27.53
N GLU A 300 -10.98 10.70 26.59
CA GLU A 300 -11.44 10.38 25.25
C GLU A 300 -12.15 9.03 25.26
N LYS A 301 -13.45 9.00 24.92
CA LYS A 301 -14.31 7.79 24.98
C LYS A 301 -14.83 7.36 23.62
N ARG A 302 -14.60 8.14 22.56
CA ARG A 302 -15.11 7.85 21.21
C ARG A 302 -14.31 6.74 20.53
N PRO A 303 -14.87 6.10 19.49
CA PRO A 303 -14.09 5.36 18.50
C PRO A 303 -12.99 6.25 17.92
N VAL A 304 -11.86 5.67 17.56
CA VAL A 304 -10.73 6.36 16.92
C VAL A 304 -10.57 5.85 15.49
N ILE A 305 -10.65 6.76 14.53
CA ILE A 305 -10.53 6.49 13.09
C ILE A 305 -9.52 7.49 12.51
N MET A 306 -8.65 7.03 11.61
CA MET A 306 -7.84 7.94 10.81
C MET A 306 -8.62 8.29 9.56
N CYS A 307 -9.05 9.53 9.38
CA CYS A 307 -9.69 9.90 8.13
C CYS A 307 -8.70 10.00 6.98
N GLU A 308 -7.41 10.22 7.28
CA GLU A 308 -6.30 10.12 6.33
C GLU A 308 -5.08 9.54 7.05
N TYR A 309 -4.39 8.58 6.46
CA TYR A 309 -3.09 8.08 6.92
C TYR A 309 -2.33 7.41 5.77
N ALA A 310 -1.07 7.02 5.99
CA ALA A 310 -0.27 6.28 5.03
C ALA A 310 -0.21 6.98 3.65
N TYR A 311 0.29 8.22 3.64
CA TYR A 311 0.39 9.10 2.47
C TYR A 311 1.14 8.43 1.30
N ALA A 312 0.41 7.97 0.28
CA ALA A 312 0.89 7.07 -0.76
C ALA A 312 1.54 7.77 -1.97
N LYS A 313 2.19 8.93 -1.75
CA LYS A 313 2.84 9.72 -2.81
C LYS A 313 4.08 9.01 -3.38
N GLY A 314 3.99 8.62 -4.65
CA GLY A 314 5.07 7.94 -5.37
C GLY A 314 5.53 6.65 -4.68
N ASN A 315 6.84 6.50 -4.50
CA ASN A 315 7.41 5.37 -3.76
C ASN A 315 7.29 5.58 -2.23
N SER A 316 6.16 5.16 -1.66
CA SER A 316 5.77 5.38 -0.26
C SER A 316 5.13 4.12 0.36
N THR A 317 4.26 4.28 1.37
CA THR A 317 3.52 3.23 2.09
C THR A 317 4.44 2.27 2.87
N GLY A 318 5.64 2.74 3.21
CA GLY A 318 6.49 2.12 4.21
C GLY A 318 5.84 2.14 5.58
N ASN A 319 6.20 1.17 6.42
CA ASN A 319 5.81 1.01 7.82
C ASN A 319 4.29 0.96 8.13
N PHE A 320 3.44 0.93 7.09
CA PHE A 320 1.98 0.78 7.12
C PHE A 320 1.48 -0.28 8.12
N PHE A 321 2.20 -1.41 8.19
CA PHE A 321 1.87 -2.51 9.09
C PHE A 321 1.81 -2.15 10.56
N LYS A 322 2.52 -1.11 11.02
CA LYS A 322 2.55 -0.72 12.43
C LYS A 322 1.21 -0.14 12.89
N PHE A 323 0.50 0.56 12.02
CA PHE A 323 -0.87 1.00 12.31
C PHE A 323 -1.81 -0.19 12.44
N TRP A 324 -1.68 -1.20 11.58
CA TRP A 324 -2.50 -2.40 11.62
C TRP A 324 -2.22 -3.29 12.83
N ASP A 325 -0.97 -3.37 13.28
CA ASP A 325 -0.63 -4.00 14.56
C ASP A 325 -1.40 -3.32 15.72
N MET A 326 -1.60 -2.00 15.67
CA MET A 326 -2.43 -1.27 16.63
C MET A 326 -3.94 -1.51 16.44
N VAL A 327 -4.44 -1.59 15.21
CA VAL A 327 -5.86 -1.90 14.92
C VAL A 327 -6.25 -3.26 15.50
N ASP A 328 -5.35 -4.25 15.43
CA ASP A 328 -5.57 -5.56 16.03
C ASP A 328 -5.51 -5.51 17.57
N ALA A 329 -4.63 -4.68 18.14
CA ALA A 329 -4.40 -4.61 19.58
C ALA A 329 -5.42 -3.76 20.36
N TYR A 330 -5.95 -2.69 19.77
CA TYR A 330 -6.80 -1.71 20.45
C TYR A 330 -8.22 -1.68 19.85
N PRO A 331 -9.24 -2.25 20.52
CA PRO A 331 -10.60 -2.32 19.97
C PRO A 331 -11.22 -0.98 19.55
N ARG A 332 -10.91 0.11 20.27
CA ARG A 332 -11.38 1.47 19.94
C ARG A 332 -10.71 2.06 18.70
N PHE A 333 -9.53 1.56 18.31
CA PHE A 333 -8.87 1.99 17.09
C PHE A 333 -9.38 1.13 15.93
N GLN A 334 -10.13 1.73 15.01
CA GLN A 334 -10.94 0.98 14.05
C GLN A 334 -10.46 1.14 12.61
N GLY A 335 -9.18 1.43 12.42
CA GLY A 335 -8.56 1.61 11.11
C GLY A 335 -8.73 3.04 10.60
N GLY A 336 -8.87 3.19 9.29
CA GLY A 336 -8.93 4.50 8.66
C GLY A 336 -8.92 4.44 7.15
N CYS A 337 -8.83 5.61 6.51
CA CYS A 337 -8.75 5.77 5.07
C CYS A 337 -7.33 6.17 4.64
N ILE A 338 -6.73 5.39 3.75
CA ILE A 338 -5.42 5.69 3.17
C ILE A 338 -5.57 6.91 2.27
N TRP A 339 -4.60 7.83 2.31
CA TRP A 339 -4.52 8.94 1.35
C TRP A 339 -3.54 8.60 0.22
N ASP A 340 -3.99 8.36 -1.01
CA ASP A 340 -5.38 8.18 -1.44
C ASP A 340 -5.51 7.12 -2.56
N TRP A 341 -6.65 7.05 -3.25
CA TRP A 341 -6.91 6.01 -4.24
C TRP A 341 -6.00 6.11 -5.46
N ASN A 342 -6.15 7.15 -6.30
CA ASN A 342 -5.44 7.26 -7.57
C ASN A 342 -4.68 8.59 -7.73
N ASP A 343 -3.54 8.52 -8.42
CA ASP A 343 -2.78 9.70 -8.80
C ASP A 343 -3.63 10.65 -9.67
N LYS A 344 -3.74 11.91 -9.23
CA LYS A 344 -4.55 12.93 -9.90
C LYS A 344 -3.81 13.61 -11.07
N ALA A 345 -3.12 12.82 -11.88
CA ALA A 345 -2.42 13.28 -13.08
C ALA A 345 -3.31 13.16 -14.33
N LEU A 346 -3.12 14.05 -15.31
CA LEU A 346 -3.91 14.08 -16.55
C LEU A 346 -3.09 13.59 -17.73
N LEU A 347 -3.73 12.88 -18.66
CA LEU A 347 -3.09 12.42 -19.88
C LEU A 347 -2.78 13.61 -20.79
N HIS A 348 -1.49 13.87 -21.01
CA HIS A 348 -0.99 14.91 -21.90
C HIS A 348 -0.11 14.33 -23.01
N THR A 349 0.34 15.19 -23.93
CA THR A 349 1.17 14.81 -25.07
C THR A 349 2.45 15.63 -25.05
N ALA A 350 3.60 14.96 -24.98
CA ALA A 350 4.89 15.62 -25.02
C ALA A 350 5.19 16.22 -26.42
N PRO A 351 6.16 17.14 -26.57
CA PRO A 351 6.56 17.72 -27.85
C PRO A 351 6.98 16.74 -28.98
N GLY A 352 7.08 15.43 -28.70
CA GLY A 352 7.33 14.36 -29.68
C GLY A 352 6.11 13.47 -30.00
N GLY A 353 4.93 13.75 -29.45
CA GLY A 353 3.71 12.96 -29.67
C GLY A 353 3.49 11.81 -28.68
N GLN A 354 4.47 11.49 -27.84
CA GLN A 354 4.32 10.50 -26.78
C GLN A 354 3.33 10.98 -25.72
N LYS A 355 2.44 10.08 -25.30
CA LYS A 355 1.51 10.33 -24.20
C LYS A 355 2.20 10.11 -22.86
N TYR A 356 1.89 10.97 -21.89
CA TYR A 356 2.38 10.86 -20.51
C TYR A 356 1.35 11.41 -19.53
N PHE A 357 1.50 11.08 -18.25
CA PHE A 357 0.69 11.64 -17.18
C PHE A 357 1.35 12.92 -16.66
N ALA A 358 0.64 14.03 -16.81
CA ALA A 358 1.06 15.38 -16.47
C ALA A 358 0.51 15.80 -15.10
N TYR A 359 1.32 16.56 -14.35
CA TYR A 359 0.97 17.12 -13.04
C TYR A 359 1.15 18.65 -13.04
N GLY A 360 1.16 19.27 -11.85
CA GLY A 360 1.28 20.72 -11.69
C GLY A 360 2.50 21.30 -12.41
N GLY A 361 2.26 22.27 -13.29
CA GLY A 361 3.32 22.94 -14.08
C GLY A 361 3.43 22.50 -15.54
N ASP A 362 2.81 21.39 -15.94
CA ASP A 362 2.92 20.85 -17.30
C ASP A 362 1.97 21.48 -18.33
N PHE A 363 0.97 22.24 -17.88
CA PHE A 363 -0.10 22.79 -18.74
C PHE A 363 0.25 24.11 -19.43
N GLY A 364 1.55 24.41 -19.55
CA GLY A 364 2.06 25.55 -20.30
C GLY A 364 1.96 26.91 -19.58
N PRO A 365 2.51 27.98 -20.19
CA PRO A 365 2.65 29.29 -19.56
C PRO A 365 1.33 30.05 -19.35
N ASP A 366 0.27 29.70 -20.10
CA ASP A 366 -1.07 30.28 -19.92
C ASP A 366 -1.71 29.83 -18.59
N PHE A 367 -1.24 28.70 -18.05
CA PHE A 367 -1.50 28.28 -16.70
C PHE A 367 -0.31 28.70 -15.83
N ASP A 368 -0.36 29.92 -15.31
CA ASP A 368 0.70 30.49 -14.46
C ASP A 368 0.75 29.80 -13.09
N TYR A 369 1.23 28.56 -13.09
CA TYR A 369 1.44 27.73 -11.93
C TYR A 369 2.32 28.46 -10.89
N LYS A 370 3.29 29.24 -11.38
CA LYS A 370 4.24 30.00 -10.54
C LYS A 370 3.63 31.21 -9.83
N ARG A 371 2.53 31.78 -10.33
CA ARG A 371 1.82 32.92 -9.70
C ARG A 371 0.98 32.53 -8.49
N PHE A 372 0.52 31.28 -8.44
CA PHE A 372 -0.18 30.72 -7.28
C PHE A 372 0.78 29.97 -6.34
N TYR A 373 1.99 29.65 -6.81
CA TYR A 373 3.06 29.08 -6.01
C TYR A 373 3.50 30.01 -4.89
N GLN A 374 3.33 29.53 -3.66
CA GLN A 374 4.26 29.89 -2.60
C GLN A 374 5.56 29.11 -2.87
N ASN A 375 6.73 29.67 -2.53
CA ASN A 375 8.06 29.11 -2.87
C ASN A 375 8.38 27.70 -2.30
N ASN A 376 7.40 26.97 -1.75
CA ASN A 376 7.54 25.73 -0.99
C ASN A 376 6.51 24.64 -1.38
N GLU A 377 5.85 24.71 -2.53
CA GLU A 377 4.91 23.66 -2.97
C GLU A 377 5.58 22.66 -3.94
N ASP A 378 5.13 21.41 -3.87
CA ASP A 378 5.64 20.26 -4.63
C ASP A 378 4.80 20.06 -5.91
N PRO A 379 5.40 20.12 -7.13
CA PRO A 379 4.67 20.04 -8.39
C PRO A 379 3.76 18.81 -8.56
N GLN A 380 4.23 17.68 -8.03
CA GLN A 380 3.59 16.38 -8.12
C GLN A 380 2.82 16.03 -6.84
N MET A 381 2.51 16.99 -5.98
CA MET A 381 1.74 16.77 -4.75
C MET A 381 0.38 16.11 -5.00
N CYS A 382 -0.19 16.23 -6.20
CA CYS A 382 -1.41 15.56 -6.62
C CYS A 382 -1.27 14.06 -6.94
N CYS A 383 -0.05 13.53 -7.04
CA CYS A 383 0.26 12.12 -7.33
C CYS A 383 0.44 11.33 -6.02
N ASN A 384 -0.64 11.18 -5.27
CA ASN A 384 -0.68 10.55 -3.95
C ASN A 384 -1.47 9.22 -3.89
N GLY A 385 -1.69 8.58 -5.03
CA GLY A 385 -2.51 7.37 -5.12
C GLY A 385 -1.76 6.09 -4.75
N ILE A 386 -2.47 5.13 -4.18
CA ILE A 386 -2.01 3.73 -4.11
C ILE A 386 -2.05 3.05 -5.49
N VAL A 387 -2.77 3.61 -6.46
CA VAL A 387 -2.71 3.26 -7.87
C VAL A 387 -2.35 4.47 -8.73
N GLY A 388 -1.75 4.20 -9.90
CA GLY A 388 -1.49 5.24 -10.90
C GLY A 388 -2.78 5.78 -11.53
N PRO A 389 -2.69 6.80 -12.43
CA PRO A 389 -3.86 7.43 -13.02
C PRO A 389 -4.72 6.48 -13.88
N ASP A 390 -4.12 5.39 -14.38
CA ASP A 390 -4.78 4.33 -15.16
C ASP A 390 -5.20 3.11 -14.33
N LEU A 391 -5.20 3.27 -13.00
CA LEU A 391 -5.52 2.23 -12.01
C LEU A 391 -4.48 1.08 -11.94
N THR A 392 -3.31 1.23 -12.56
CA THR A 392 -2.19 0.29 -12.34
C THR A 392 -1.77 0.36 -10.87
N PRO A 393 -1.82 -0.76 -10.11
CA PRO A 393 -1.41 -0.74 -8.71
C PRO A 393 0.06 -0.34 -8.54
N HIS A 394 0.33 0.63 -7.67
CA HIS A 394 1.70 0.85 -7.22
C HIS A 394 2.16 -0.33 -6.36
N PRO A 395 3.48 -0.58 -6.24
CA PRO A 395 3.99 -1.63 -5.38
C PRO A 395 3.47 -1.59 -3.93
N GLY A 396 3.21 -0.40 -3.38
CA GLY A 396 2.61 -0.23 -2.05
C GLY A 396 1.19 -0.80 -1.92
N ALA A 397 0.41 -0.90 -2.99
CA ALA A 397 -0.92 -1.49 -2.97
C ALA A 397 -0.91 -2.98 -2.59
N TYR A 398 0.15 -3.71 -2.97
CA TYR A 398 0.30 -5.12 -2.57
C TYR A 398 0.58 -5.26 -1.08
N GLU A 399 1.36 -4.33 -0.49
CA GLU A 399 1.59 -4.26 0.95
C GLU A 399 0.29 -3.99 1.70
N VAL A 400 -0.50 -3.03 1.21
CA VAL A 400 -1.82 -2.71 1.75
C VAL A 400 -2.72 -3.94 1.73
N LYS A 401 -2.87 -4.58 0.56
CA LYS A 401 -3.68 -5.81 0.40
C LYS A 401 -3.31 -6.87 1.42
N LYS A 402 -2.02 -7.13 1.60
CA LYS A 402 -1.46 -8.13 2.52
C LYS A 402 -1.75 -7.79 3.98
N VAL A 403 -1.42 -6.56 4.39
CA VAL A 403 -1.46 -6.15 5.79
C VAL A 403 -2.90 -5.98 6.29
N GLN A 404 -3.80 -5.45 5.46
CA GLN A 404 -5.19 -5.21 5.85
C GLN A 404 -6.11 -6.42 5.65
N ALA A 405 -5.59 -7.55 5.21
CA ALA A 405 -6.37 -8.72 4.80
C ALA A 405 -7.46 -9.14 5.83
N PRO A 406 -8.61 -9.67 5.37
CA PRO A 406 -9.72 -10.05 6.23
C PRO A 406 -9.50 -11.33 7.04
N LEU A 407 -8.27 -11.85 7.05
CA LEU A 407 -7.85 -12.96 7.87
C LEU A 407 -6.34 -12.85 8.12
N SER A 408 -5.84 -13.63 9.07
CA SER A 408 -4.39 -13.77 9.27
C SER A 408 -4.03 -15.19 9.67
N LEU A 409 -2.83 -15.61 9.29
CA LEU A 409 -2.22 -16.86 9.73
C LEU A 409 -0.93 -16.52 10.48
N THR A 410 -0.75 -17.05 11.68
CA THR A 410 0.43 -16.77 12.51
C THR A 410 0.94 -18.04 13.18
N ALA A 411 2.20 -18.04 13.61
CA ALA A 411 2.76 -19.08 14.48
C ALA A 411 3.44 -18.41 15.67
N ALA A 412 3.35 -18.98 16.86
CA ALA A 412 3.92 -18.34 18.05
C ALA A 412 5.43 -18.50 18.14
N ASN A 413 6.00 -19.53 17.51
CA ASN A 413 7.42 -19.85 17.56
C ASN A 413 7.85 -20.79 16.41
N PRO A 414 9.16 -20.94 16.15
CA PRO A 414 9.68 -21.84 15.10
C PRO A 414 9.31 -23.32 15.28
N GLN A 415 9.08 -23.79 16.51
CA GLN A 415 8.72 -25.18 16.78
C GLN A 415 7.29 -25.48 16.28
N GLU A 416 6.36 -24.55 16.47
CA GLU A 416 5.00 -24.66 15.94
C GLU A 416 5.01 -24.73 14.41
N ILE A 417 5.81 -23.88 13.75
CA ILE A 417 6.01 -23.91 12.30
C ILE A 417 6.49 -25.30 11.88
N LEU A 418 7.55 -25.84 12.51
CA LEU A 418 8.10 -27.16 12.20
C LEU A 418 7.10 -28.30 12.36
N THR A 419 6.15 -28.19 13.29
CA THR A 419 5.08 -29.17 13.52
C THR A 419 3.80 -28.89 12.73
N GLY A 420 3.81 -27.87 11.87
CA GLY A 420 2.70 -27.48 11.03
C GLY A 420 1.50 -26.92 11.80
N GLN A 421 1.69 -26.30 12.97
CA GLN A 421 0.61 -25.74 13.79
C GLN A 421 0.55 -24.21 13.63
N PHE A 422 -0.57 -23.69 13.14
CA PHE A 422 -0.72 -22.24 12.88
C PHE A 422 -2.03 -21.71 13.49
N VAL A 423 -2.02 -20.49 14.01
CA VAL A 423 -3.22 -19.79 14.46
C VAL A 423 -3.87 -19.08 13.27
N LEU A 424 -4.99 -19.61 12.81
CA LEU A 424 -5.85 -18.97 11.81
C LEU A 424 -6.87 -18.09 12.53
N TRP A 425 -6.92 -16.81 12.16
CA TRP A 425 -7.89 -15.85 12.68
C TRP A 425 -8.76 -15.31 11.54
N ASN A 426 -10.07 -15.54 11.64
CA ASN A 426 -11.04 -14.90 10.77
C ASN A 426 -11.29 -13.45 11.23
N LYS A 427 -10.84 -12.46 10.46
CA LYS A 427 -11.03 -11.02 10.70
C LYS A 427 -12.13 -10.41 9.82
N HIS A 428 -12.96 -11.23 9.17
CA HIS A 428 -14.18 -10.77 8.53
C HIS A 428 -15.16 -10.20 9.56
N HIS A 429 -16.03 -9.31 9.10
CA HIS A 429 -17.11 -8.75 9.90
C HIS A 429 -18.27 -9.77 10.06
N THR A 430 -18.66 -10.42 8.96
CA THR A 430 -19.83 -11.30 8.90
C THR A 430 -19.49 -12.68 8.38
N LEU A 431 -18.70 -12.78 7.30
CA LEU A 431 -18.45 -14.03 6.59
C LEU A 431 -17.72 -15.07 7.44
N SER A 432 -18.11 -16.34 7.27
CA SER A 432 -17.24 -17.46 7.65
C SER A 432 -16.20 -17.72 6.57
N LEU A 433 -15.14 -18.46 6.89
CA LEU A 433 -14.09 -18.81 5.92
C LEU A 433 -14.49 -19.92 4.92
N SER A 434 -15.74 -20.40 4.95
CA SER A 434 -16.23 -21.47 4.07
C SER A 434 -16.21 -21.12 2.57
N HIS A 435 -16.13 -19.82 2.24
CA HIS A 435 -16.02 -19.31 0.87
C HIS A 435 -14.60 -19.39 0.29
N LEU A 436 -13.59 -19.78 1.10
CA LEU A 436 -12.20 -19.85 0.72
C LEU A 436 -11.72 -21.30 0.61
N GLU A 437 -10.91 -21.57 -0.41
CA GLU A 437 -10.06 -22.75 -0.50
C GLU A 437 -8.69 -22.42 0.08
N ILE A 438 -8.13 -23.31 0.90
CA ILE A 438 -6.79 -23.16 1.47
C ILE A 438 -5.83 -24.10 0.74
N GLN A 439 -4.84 -23.53 0.07
CA GLN A 439 -3.76 -24.26 -0.59
C GLN A 439 -2.46 -24.01 0.17
N TRP A 440 -1.54 -24.97 0.14
CA TRP A 440 -0.22 -24.81 0.72
C TRP A 440 0.85 -25.45 -0.16
N GLU A 441 2.06 -24.91 -0.08
CA GLU A 441 3.26 -25.50 -0.67
C GLU A 441 4.45 -25.35 0.27
N LEU A 442 5.26 -26.40 0.36
CA LEU A 442 6.59 -26.35 0.93
C LEU A 442 7.57 -26.15 -0.23
N ILE A 443 8.32 -25.06 -0.20
CA ILE A 443 9.33 -24.72 -1.22
C ILE A 443 10.74 -24.97 -0.67
N GLU A 444 11.64 -25.46 -1.53
CA GLU A 444 13.08 -25.59 -1.34
C GLU A 444 13.77 -24.61 -2.29
N ASP A 445 14.50 -23.63 -1.75
CA ASP A 445 15.18 -22.58 -2.54
C ASP A 445 14.27 -21.96 -3.62
N GLY A 446 12.99 -21.73 -3.30
CA GLY A 446 12.03 -21.12 -4.22
C GLY A 446 11.30 -22.07 -5.17
N LEU A 447 11.54 -23.39 -5.11
CA LEU A 447 10.84 -24.39 -5.92
C LEU A 447 9.96 -25.31 -5.05
N PRO A 448 8.70 -25.60 -5.45
CA PRO A 448 7.81 -26.45 -4.66
C PRO A 448 8.30 -27.91 -4.62
N VAL A 449 8.44 -28.45 -3.40
CA VAL A 449 8.79 -29.86 -3.13
C VAL A 449 7.63 -30.66 -2.57
N GLN A 450 6.66 -29.99 -1.94
CA GLN A 450 5.37 -30.56 -1.54
C GLN A 450 4.27 -29.52 -1.74
N SER A 451 3.06 -29.97 -2.01
CA SER A 451 1.89 -29.10 -2.03
C SER A 451 0.62 -29.87 -1.70
N GLY A 452 -0.42 -29.14 -1.32
CA GLY A 452 -1.71 -29.73 -1.02
C GLY A 452 -2.82 -28.72 -0.86
N LYS A 453 -4.03 -29.25 -0.71
CA LYS A 453 -5.23 -28.49 -0.36
C LYS A 453 -5.74 -28.99 0.97
N LEU A 454 -6.19 -28.08 1.84
CA LEU A 454 -6.83 -28.44 3.09
C LEU A 454 -8.34 -28.64 2.87
N PRO A 455 -9.02 -29.44 3.73
CA PRO A 455 -10.48 -29.46 3.76
C PRO A 455 -11.07 -28.07 4.00
N PRO A 456 -12.30 -27.79 3.52
CA PRO A 456 -12.97 -26.53 3.79
C PRO A 456 -13.06 -26.23 5.30
N VAL A 457 -12.76 -24.97 5.66
CA VAL A 457 -12.78 -24.50 7.05
C VAL A 457 -13.95 -23.54 7.23
N ASP A 458 -15.00 -23.98 7.93
CA ASP A 458 -16.11 -23.12 8.32
C ASP A 458 -15.83 -22.44 9.67
N LEU A 459 -14.99 -21.40 9.64
CA LEU A 459 -14.64 -20.60 10.81
C LEU A 459 -15.45 -19.30 10.82
N ALA A 460 -16.31 -19.10 11.81
CA ALA A 460 -17.14 -17.90 11.90
C ALA A 460 -16.31 -16.61 12.12
N ALA A 461 -16.86 -15.47 11.68
CA ALA A 461 -16.24 -14.15 11.86
C ALA A 461 -15.78 -13.90 13.30
N GLY A 462 -14.55 -13.40 13.47
CA GLY A 462 -13.93 -13.09 14.76
C GLY A 462 -13.31 -14.28 15.50
N GLN A 463 -13.55 -15.52 15.07
CA GLN A 463 -13.02 -16.70 15.74
C GLN A 463 -11.57 -17.02 15.34
N LYS A 464 -10.90 -17.79 16.21
CA LYS A 464 -9.54 -18.32 16.02
C LYS A 464 -9.53 -19.82 16.20
N ILE A 465 -8.74 -20.54 15.41
CA ILE A 465 -8.45 -21.97 15.57
C ILE A 465 -6.97 -22.25 15.37
N ILE A 466 -6.52 -23.41 15.83
CA ILE A 466 -5.28 -24.00 15.37
C ILE A 466 -5.55 -24.76 14.07
N LEU A 467 -4.91 -24.33 12.99
CA LEU A 467 -4.94 -24.94 11.67
C LEU A 467 -3.70 -25.82 11.49
N PRO A 468 -3.84 -27.15 11.47
CA PRO A 468 -2.74 -28.04 11.14
C PRO A 468 -2.50 -28.07 9.61
N ILE A 469 -1.25 -27.88 9.19
CA ILE A 469 -0.83 -28.01 7.79
C ILE A 469 0.06 -29.25 7.65
N PRO A 470 -0.33 -30.24 6.84
CA PRO A 470 0.27 -31.58 6.88
C PRO A 470 1.50 -31.71 5.98
N PHE A 471 2.39 -30.71 5.97
CA PHE A 471 3.68 -30.87 5.30
C PHE A 471 4.60 -31.75 6.16
N THR A 472 5.52 -32.47 5.52
CA THR A 472 6.53 -33.28 6.22
C THR A 472 7.92 -32.83 5.85
N GLN A 473 8.91 -33.18 6.69
CA GLN A 473 10.30 -33.00 6.30
C GLN A 473 10.60 -33.89 5.07
N PRO A 474 11.21 -33.35 3.99
CA PRO A 474 11.71 -34.17 2.89
C PRO A 474 12.66 -35.27 3.38
N GLU A 475 12.65 -36.43 2.70
CA GLU A 475 13.50 -37.57 3.06
C GLU A 475 14.99 -37.21 2.99
N THR A 476 15.38 -36.37 2.03
CA THR A 476 16.73 -35.84 1.88
C THR A 476 16.67 -34.32 1.91
N LEU A 477 17.39 -33.71 2.84
CA LEU A 477 17.58 -32.26 2.90
C LEU A 477 18.79 -31.87 2.06
N VAL A 478 18.62 -30.92 1.15
CA VAL A 478 19.71 -30.43 0.30
C VAL A 478 20.65 -29.55 1.14
N PRO A 479 21.96 -29.86 1.20
CA PRO A 479 22.90 -29.07 2.00
C PRO A 479 22.87 -27.57 1.64
N GLY A 480 22.70 -26.73 2.66
CA GLY A 480 22.63 -25.28 2.52
C GLY A 480 21.36 -24.70 1.90
N ALA A 481 20.34 -25.52 1.60
CA ALA A 481 19.05 -25.03 1.11
C ALA A 481 18.21 -24.40 2.22
N GLU A 482 17.33 -23.47 1.85
CA GLU A 482 16.29 -22.91 2.70
C GLU A 482 14.93 -23.51 2.33
N TYR A 483 14.09 -23.70 3.35
CA TYR A 483 12.72 -24.18 3.17
C TYR A 483 11.72 -23.16 3.68
N PHE A 484 10.66 -22.94 2.91
CA PHE A 484 9.54 -22.07 3.30
C PHE A 484 8.21 -22.77 3.07
N LEU A 485 7.25 -22.52 3.95
CA LEU A 485 5.86 -22.91 3.76
C LEU A 485 5.06 -21.69 3.29
N ASN A 486 4.49 -21.77 2.09
CA ASN A 486 3.52 -20.80 1.60
C ASN A 486 2.11 -21.35 1.83
N VAL A 487 1.19 -20.49 2.27
CA VAL A 487 -0.21 -20.82 2.48
C VAL A 487 -1.07 -19.77 1.80
N HIS A 488 -1.94 -20.20 0.90
CA HIS A 488 -2.77 -19.34 0.06
C HIS A 488 -4.25 -19.54 0.38
N PHE A 489 -4.97 -18.44 0.52
CA PHE A 489 -6.41 -18.40 0.76
C PHE A 489 -7.07 -17.77 -0.48
N ILE A 490 -7.70 -18.61 -1.28
CA ILE A 490 -8.25 -18.22 -2.59
C ILE A 490 -9.77 -18.39 -2.62
N LEU A 491 -10.46 -17.60 -3.43
CA LEU A 491 -11.90 -17.73 -3.59
C LEU A 491 -12.28 -19.10 -4.18
N ALA A 492 -13.13 -19.85 -3.48
CA ALA A 492 -13.61 -21.15 -3.94
C ALA A 492 -14.57 -21.04 -5.13
N ASN A 493 -15.28 -19.91 -5.26
CA ASN A 493 -16.21 -19.59 -6.35
C ASN A 493 -16.03 -18.14 -6.78
N ALA A 494 -16.46 -17.80 -7.99
CA ALA A 494 -16.49 -16.41 -8.45
C ALA A 494 -17.51 -15.59 -7.63
N VAL A 495 -17.19 -14.31 -7.43
CA VAL A 495 -18.04 -13.29 -6.80
C VAL A 495 -18.14 -12.08 -7.71
N SER A 496 -19.01 -11.11 -7.41
CA SER A 496 -19.25 -9.94 -8.27
C SER A 496 -18.00 -9.11 -8.59
N TRP A 497 -16.98 -9.17 -7.75
CA TRP A 497 -15.75 -8.38 -7.86
C TRP A 497 -14.48 -9.19 -8.17
N ALA A 498 -14.56 -10.53 -8.24
CA ALA A 498 -13.39 -11.35 -8.54
C ALA A 498 -13.76 -12.74 -9.09
N PRO A 499 -12.94 -13.28 -10.00
CA PRO A 499 -13.10 -14.64 -10.48
C PRO A 499 -12.79 -15.66 -9.38
N GLN A 500 -13.26 -16.90 -9.57
CA GLN A 500 -12.79 -18.05 -8.80
C GLN A 500 -11.27 -18.15 -8.86
N GLY A 501 -10.64 -18.48 -7.74
CA GLY A 501 -9.19 -18.60 -7.63
C GLY A 501 -8.45 -17.28 -7.36
N HIS A 502 -9.15 -16.15 -7.25
CA HIS A 502 -8.54 -14.91 -6.77
C HIS A 502 -7.99 -15.10 -5.35
N GLU A 503 -6.71 -14.76 -5.13
CA GLU A 503 -6.08 -14.81 -3.82
C GLU A 503 -6.50 -13.62 -2.96
N VAL A 504 -7.18 -13.90 -1.85
CA VAL A 504 -7.58 -12.90 -0.85
C VAL A 504 -6.42 -12.60 0.10
N TYR A 505 -5.67 -13.62 0.48
CA TYR A 505 -4.54 -13.54 1.41
C TYR A 505 -3.59 -14.71 1.20
N SER A 506 -2.30 -14.50 1.42
CA SER A 506 -1.30 -15.55 1.51
C SER A 506 -0.35 -15.24 2.66
N GLU A 507 0.33 -16.24 3.22
CA GLU A 507 1.36 -16.09 4.24
C GLU A 507 2.53 -17.05 3.99
N GLN A 508 3.74 -16.63 4.33
CA GLN A 508 4.95 -17.43 4.18
C GLN A 508 5.70 -17.58 5.51
N PHE A 509 6.15 -18.79 5.81
CA PHE A 509 6.92 -19.10 7.03
C PHE A 509 8.24 -19.79 6.71
N PRO A 510 9.38 -19.33 7.25
CA PRO A 510 10.63 -20.08 7.17
C PRO A 510 10.53 -21.37 8.00
N VAL A 511 10.87 -22.50 7.39
CA VAL A 511 10.82 -23.83 8.00
C VAL A 511 12.24 -24.28 8.34
N ALA A 512 12.60 -24.20 9.62
CA ALA A 512 13.97 -24.44 10.11
C ALA A 512 14.31 -25.93 10.25
N PHE A 513 14.31 -26.68 9.14
CA PHE A 513 14.78 -28.07 9.13
C PHE A 513 16.27 -28.16 9.49
N PRO A 514 16.76 -29.32 9.98
CA PRO A 514 18.17 -29.54 10.30
C PRO A 514 19.01 -29.76 9.02
N VAL A 515 19.06 -28.74 8.18
CA VAL A 515 19.75 -28.77 6.88
C VAL A 515 21.27 -28.91 7.09
N PRO A 516 21.95 -29.84 6.39
CA PRO A 516 23.40 -29.92 6.44
C PRO A 516 24.08 -28.62 5.97
N ALA A 517 25.27 -28.33 6.51
CA ALA A 517 26.04 -27.17 6.07
C ALA A 517 26.37 -27.24 4.56
N LYS A 518 26.53 -26.06 3.94
CA LYS A 518 26.96 -25.92 2.54
C LYS A 518 28.24 -26.73 2.29
N PRO A 519 28.33 -27.50 1.19
CA PRO A 519 29.59 -28.14 0.80
C PRO A 519 30.69 -27.08 0.62
N VAL A 520 31.86 -27.37 1.19
CA VAL A 520 33.04 -26.50 1.08
C VAL A 520 33.95 -27.03 -0.02
N VAL A 521 34.13 -26.24 -1.07
CA VAL A 521 35.12 -26.47 -2.12
C VAL A 521 36.49 -26.09 -1.56
N SER A 522 37.38 -27.08 -1.45
CA SER A 522 38.73 -26.84 -0.95
C SER A 522 39.53 -25.95 -1.90
N LEU A 523 40.33 -25.05 -1.33
CA LEU A 523 41.21 -24.18 -2.10
C LEU A 523 42.17 -25.00 -2.98
N ASP A 524 42.57 -26.19 -2.52
CA ASP A 524 43.49 -27.11 -3.19
C ASP A 524 42.90 -27.83 -4.42
N THR A 525 41.64 -27.60 -4.77
CA THR A 525 41.04 -28.10 -6.02
C THR A 525 40.93 -27.03 -7.10
N LEU A 526 41.12 -25.75 -6.75
CA LEU A 526 40.92 -24.64 -7.69
C LEU A 526 42.09 -24.47 -8.67
N PRO A 527 41.85 -24.00 -9.90
CA PRO A 527 42.92 -23.66 -10.84
C PRO A 527 43.93 -22.64 -10.29
N ALA A 528 45.12 -22.59 -10.88
CA ALA A 528 46.12 -21.60 -10.51
C ALA A 528 45.78 -20.20 -11.06
N LEU A 529 46.24 -19.17 -10.35
CA LEU A 529 46.17 -17.77 -10.72
C LEU A 529 47.57 -17.23 -11.05
N ALA A 530 47.63 -16.33 -12.02
CA ALA A 530 48.80 -15.50 -12.29
C ALA A 530 48.47 -14.04 -12.00
N MET A 531 49.29 -13.39 -11.17
CA MET A 531 49.18 -11.97 -10.86
C MET A 531 50.26 -11.19 -11.61
N VAL A 532 49.87 -10.18 -12.38
CA VAL A 532 50.76 -9.28 -13.11
C VAL A 532 50.48 -7.86 -12.66
N GLU A 533 51.44 -7.25 -11.99
CA GLU A 533 51.32 -5.90 -11.44
C GLU A 533 52.24 -4.92 -12.18
N THR A 534 51.69 -3.76 -12.56
CA THR A 534 52.43 -2.60 -13.07
C THR A 534 52.25 -1.41 -12.13
N GLU A 535 52.79 -0.24 -12.51
CA GLU A 535 52.59 1.00 -11.76
C GLU A 535 51.09 1.36 -11.66
N ASP A 536 50.38 1.30 -12.78
CA ASP A 536 49.00 1.80 -12.89
C ASP A 536 47.93 0.71 -12.75
N CYS A 537 48.29 -0.57 -12.94
CA CYS A 537 47.34 -1.65 -13.15
C CYS A 537 47.74 -2.93 -12.42
N LEU A 538 46.74 -3.70 -11.98
CA LEU A 538 46.90 -5.07 -11.51
C LEU A 538 46.00 -5.99 -12.34
N ARG A 539 46.59 -7.00 -12.96
CA ARG A 539 45.89 -8.04 -13.73
C ARG A 539 45.99 -9.37 -13.00
N ILE A 540 44.85 -10.04 -12.85
CA ILE A 540 44.77 -11.38 -12.28
C ILE A 540 44.18 -12.29 -13.34
N HIS A 541 44.96 -13.26 -13.79
CA HIS A 541 44.58 -14.24 -14.80
C HIS A 541 44.29 -15.59 -14.16
N GLY A 542 43.18 -16.20 -14.57
CA GLY A 542 42.88 -17.59 -14.25
C GLY A 542 42.45 -18.38 -15.48
N ALA A 543 41.94 -19.59 -15.27
CA ALA A 543 41.50 -20.45 -16.37
C ALA A 543 40.22 -19.88 -17.02
N GLY A 544 40.37 -19.17 -18.13
CA GLY A 544 39.24 -18.64 -18.91
C GLY A 544 38.65 -17.32 -18.40
N PHE A 545 39.34 -16.61 -17.50
CA PHE A 545 38.94 -15.29 -17.02
C PHE A 545 40.15 -14.36 -16.74
N GLU A 546 39.90 -13.04 -16.77
CA GLU A 546 40.83 -11.98 -16.37
C GLU A 546 40.08 -10.94 -15.52
N VAL A 547 40.69 -10.50 -14.42
CA VAL A 547 40.24 -9.34 -13.62
C VAL A 547 41.31 -8.26 -13.67
N VAL A 548 40.90 -7.03 -14.00
CA VAL A 548 41.80 -5.88 -14.14
C VAL A 548 41.39 -4.79 -13.16
N PHE A 549 42.33 -4.41 -12.28
CA PHE A 549 42.19 -3.25 -11.40
C PHE A 549 43.00 -2.06 -11.93
N ASN A 550 42.41 -0.87 -11.84
CA ASN A 550 43.14 0.39 -11.91
C ASN A 550 43.61 0.76 -10.50
N LYS A 551 44.91 0.97 -10.29
CA LYS A 551 45.49 1.22 -8.95
C LYS A 551 45.24 2.64 -8.44
N HIS A 552 45.13 3.61 -9.34
CA HIS A 552 44.84 5.02 -9.00
C HIS A 552 43.37 5.22 -8.65
N GLN A 553 42.49 4.56 -9.39
CA GLN A 553 41.06 4.56 -9.12
C GLN A 553 40.70 3.54 -8.04
N GLY A 554 41.49 2.49 -7.81
CA GLY A 554 41.16 1.42 -6.86
C GLY A 554 39.84 0.73 -7.18
N LEU A 555 39.57 0.49 -8.47
CA LEU A 555 38.34 -0.13 -8.97
C LEU A 555 38.70 -1.24 -9.95
N ILE A 556 37.82 -2.22 -10.09
CA ILE A 556 37.84 -3.16 -11.22
C ILE A 556 37.34 -2.40 -12.45
N THR A 557 38.16 -2.36 -13.50
CA THR A 557 37.86 -1.71 -14.79
C THR A 557 37.59 -2.72 -15.90
N SER A 558 37.80 -4.01 -15.64
CA SER A 558 37.35 -5.09 -16.51
C SER A 558 37.29 -6.39 -15.70
N PHE A 559 36.20 -7.13 -15.89
CA PHE A 559 36.12 -8.54 -15.52
C PHE A 559 35.65 -9.34 -16.73
N GLU A 560 36.55 -10.09 -17.35
CA GLU A 560 36.25 -10.94 -18.50
C GLU A 560 36.21 -12.41 -18.10
N ALA A 561 35.21 -13.15 -18.59
CA ALA A 561 35.13 -14.59 -18.41
C ALA A 561 34.45 -15.24 -19.62
N GLY A 562 34.95 -16.39 -20.07
CA GLY A 562 34.34 -17.13 -21.18
C GLY A 562 34.26 -16.34 -22.49
N GLY A 563 35.21 -15.43 -22.72
CA GLY A 563 35.27 -14.55 -23.90
C GLY A 563 34.28 -13.37 -23.88
N ARG A 564 33.67 -13.06 -22.73
CA ARG A 564 32.74 -11.94 -22.55
C ARG A 564 33.28 -10.99 -21.49
N SER A 565 33.05 -9.69 -21.66
CA SER A 565 33.14 -8.72 -20.57
C SER A 565 31.89 -8.84 -19.71
N LEU A 566 32.03 -9.04 -18.41
CA LEU A 566 30.94 -9.14 -17.44
C LEU A 566 30.70 -7.82 -16.70
N ILE A 567 31.73 -7.01 -16.55
CA ILE A 567 31.70 -5.72 -15.84
C ILE A 567 32.49 -4.70 -16.66
N HIS A 568 31.86 -3.57 -16.98
CA HIS A 568 32.55 -2.39 -17.52
C HIS A 568 33.27 -1.61 -16.42
N THR A 569 32.61 -1.40 -15.28
CA THR A 569 33.21 -0.70 -14.12
C THR A 569 32.53 -1.13 -12.83
N GLY A 570 33.30 -1.13 -11.73
CA GLY A 570 32.82 -1.40 -10.39
C GLY A 570 33.21 -2.78 -9.88
N PRO A 571 32.97 -3.11 -8.61
CA PRO A 571 32.10 -2.37 -7.69
C PRO A 571 32.67 -1.02 -7.24
N THR A 572 31.83 0.02 -7.22
CA THR A 572 32.14 1.37 -6.68
C THR A 572 31.21 1.67 -5.52
N GLU A 573 31.68 2.32 -4.45
CA GLU A 573 30.84 2.73 -3.32
C GLU A 573 29.69 3.63 -3.77
N ASN A 574 28.47 3.32 -3.32
CA ASN A 574 27.30 4.18 -3.48
C ASN A 574 26.63 4.44 -2.12
N TYR A 575 26.40 5.72 -1.82
CA TYR A 575 25.80 6.20 -0.58
C TYR A 575 24.60 7.13 -0.82
N TYR A 576 24.11 7.20 -2.06
CA TYR A 576 23.05 8.08 -2.49
C TYR A 576 21.99 7.31 -3.29
N ARG A 577 20.76 7.82 -3.35
CA ARG A 577 19.67 7.29 -4.18
C ARG A 577 18.96 8.44 -4.88
N ALA A 578 18.28 8.17 -5.99
CA ALA A 578 17.38 9.17 -6.56
C ALA A 578 16.25 9.42 -5.54
N PRO A 579 16.01 10.66 -5.08
CA PRO A 579 15.09 10.89 -3.97
C PRO A 579 13.69 10.40 -4.32
N THR A 580 13.07 9.62 -3.43
CA THR A 580 11.64 9.31 -3.54
C THR A 580 10.82 10.58 -3.30
N ASP A 581 9.55 10.57 -3.71
CA ASP A 581 8.63 11.64 -3.37
C ASP A 581 8.58 11.94 -1.87
N VAL A 582 8.76 10.91 -1.04
CA VAL A 582 8.85 11.01 0.42
C VAL A 582 10.14 11.72 0.87
N ASP A 583 11.26 11.50 0.17
CA ASP A 583 12.52 12.18 0.46
C ASP A 583 12.50 13.67 0.09
N LEU A 584 11.64 14.05 -0.86
CA LEU A 584 11.43 15.41 -1.36
C LEU A 584 10.49 16.27 -0.49
N LEU A 585 9.69 15.65 0.38
CA LEU A 585 8.63 16.30 1.14
C LEU A 585 9.13 17.50 1.96
N MET A 586 8.47 18.63 1.79
CA MET A 586 8.86 19.89 2.42
C MET A 586 8.23 20.02 3.81
N GLY A 587 9.06 20.21 4.85
CA GLY A 587 8.57 20.23 6.22
C GLY A 587 9.57 20.66 7.28
N ASN A 588 9.12 20.66 8.53
CA ASN A 588 9.97 20.84 9.71
C ASN A 588 9.84 19.61 10.64
N PRO A 589 10.89 18.79 10.80
CA PRO A 589 12.27 18.99 10.33
C PRO A 589 12.42 18.92 8.81
N PRO A 590 13.50 19.50 8.23
CA PRO A 590 13.72 19.49 6.78
C PRO A 590 13.71 18.08 6.18
N ALA A 591 13.21 18.01 4.94
CA ALA A 591 13.27 16.87 4.03
C ALA A 591 14.63 16.15 4.05
N SER A 592 14.63 14.84 3.80
CA SER A 592 15.86 14.06 3.68
C SER A 592 16.78 14.62 2.59
N ILE A 593 16.23 14.99 1.42
CA ILE A 593 17.01 15.54 0.31
C ILE A 593 17.79 16.81 0.70
N HIS A 594 17.21 17.69 1.51
CA HIS A 594 17.88 18.92 1.95
C HIS A 594 19.07 18.62 2.86
N LYS A 595 18.93 17.62 3.75
CA LYS A 595 20.02 17.17 4.63
C LYS A 595 21.15 16.54 3.81
N TRP A 596 20.80 15.69 2.83
CA TRP A 596 21.77 15.02 1.97
C TRP A 596 22.55 16.02 1.11
N ARG A 597 21.88 16.95 0.43
CA ARG A 597 22.53 17.99 -0.38
C ARG A 597 23.38 18.95 0.45
N ALA A 598 22.91 19.35 1.65
CA ALA A 598 23.69 20.22 2.55
C ALA A 598 24.99 19.55 3.05
N ALA A 599 24.96 18.22 3.22
CA ALA A 599 26.12 17.41 3.56
C ALA A 599 26.96 17.02 2.31
N GLY A 600 26.42 17.19 1.10
CA GLY A 600 27.05 16.85 -0.16
C GLY A 600 27.11 15.34 -0.44
N ILE A 601 26.13 14.57 0.07
CA ILE A 601 26.03 13.12 -0.18
C ILE A 601 25.82 12.82 -1.67
N ASP A 602 25.14 13.71 -2.38
CA ASP A 602 24.85 13.67 -3.82
C ASP A 602 26.09 13.95 -4.71
N CYS A 603 27.18 14.46 -4.13
CA CYS A 603 28.37 14.89 -4.89
C CYS A 603 29.70 14.46 -4.25
N LEU A 604 29.71 13.29 -3.59
CA LEU A 604 30.90 12.73 -2.96
C LEU A 604 32.04 12.50 -3.96
N GLN A 605 33.23 12.97 -3.62
CA GLN A 605 34.46 12.69 -4.37
C GLN A 605 35.24 11.57 -3.69
N ARG A 606 35.51 10.51 -4.45
CA ARG A 606 36.28 9.36 -3.98
C ARG A 606 37.77 9.58 -4.18
N ARG A 607 38.55 9.34 -3.13
CA ARG A 607 40.01 9.33 -3.15
C ARG A 607 40.54 8.02 -2.60
N VAL A 608 41.32 7.29 -3.39
CA VAL A 608 42.06 6.12 -2.91
C VAL A 608 43.12 6.57 -1.92
N VAL A 609 43.07 5.98 -0.73
CA VAL A 609 44.05 6.19 0.35
C VAL A 609 45.11 5.10 0.30
N ARG A 610 44.71 3.86 -0.03
CA ARG A 610 45.59 2.71 -0.07
C ARG A 610 45.12 1.68 -1.09
N PHE A 611 46.05 1.15 -1.87
CA PHE A 611 45.87 -0.02 -2.71
C PHE A 611 46.96 -1.04 -2.37
N GLN A 612 46.58 -2.26 -2.01
CA GLN A 612 47.51 -3.34 -1.69
C GLN A 612 47.03 -4.62 -2.35
N ALA A 613 47.94 -5.36 -2.98
CA ALA A 613 47.66 -6.67 -3.57
C ALA A 613 48.70 -7.68 -3.09
N VAL A 614 48.24 -8.87 -2.74
CA VAL A 614 49.10 -9.97 -2.32
C VAL A 614 48.59 -11.26 -2.95
N GLN A 615 49.47 -11.96 -3.66
CA GLN A 615 49.21 -13.34 -4.06
C GLN A 615 49.42 -14.25 -2.85
N VAL A 616 48.34 -14.57 -2.14
CA VAL A 616 48.35 -15.35 -0.89
C VAL A 616 48.79 -16.79 -1.17
N SER A 617 48.38 -17.36 -2.29
CA SER A 617 48.82 -18.66 -2.78
C SER A 617 48.78 -18.71 -4.30
N TYR A 618 49.17 -19.85 -4.90
CA TYR A 618 48.99 -20.08 -6.33
C TYR A 618 47.53 -20.04 -6.79
N ARG A 619 46.53 -19.98 -5.89
CA ARG A 619 45.09 -20.11 -6.21
C ARG A 619 44.22 -19.01 -5.60
N LEU A 620 44.84 -18.08 -4.87
CA LEU A 620 44.16 -16.98 -4.17
C LEU A 620 45.00 -15.71 -4.25
N VAL A 621 44.39 -14.63 -4.73
CA VAL A 621 44.92 -13.27 -4.65
C VAL A 621 44.00 -12.43 -3.76
N GLU A 622 44.57 -11.71 -2.80
CA GLU A 622 43.85 -10.74 -1.98
C GLU A 622 44.22 -9.31 -2.42
N VAL A 623 43.21 -8.47 -2.63
CA VAL A 623 43.36 -7.05 -2.94
C VAL A 623 42.61 -6.23 -1.90
N ARG A 624 43.27 -5.24 -1.31
CA ARG A 624 42.70 -4.31 -0.32
C ARG A 624 42.73 -2.91 -0.88
N VAL A 625 41.56 -2.28 -0.95
CA VAL A 625 41.40 -0.89 -1.37
C VAL A 625 40.77 -0.11 -0.23
N ALA A 626 41.51 0.85 0.33
CA ALA A 626 40.94 1.83 1.25
C ALA A 626 40.72 3.15 0.51
N ALA A 627 39.53 3.70 0.61
CA ALA A 627 39.13 4.96 0.01
C ALA A 627 38.46 5.88 1.03
N ARG A 628 38.53 7.18 0.79
CA ARG A 628 37.76 8.20 1.49
C ARG A 628 36.87 8.92 0.49
N LEU A 629 35.59 9.02 0.81
CA LEU A 629 34.58 9.73 0.05
C LEU A 629 34.14 10.96 0.84
N ALA A 630 34.28 12.15 0.28
CA ALA A 630 33.87 13.39 0.92
C ALA A 630 33.39 14.40 -0.12
N ALA A 631 32.44 15.25 0.25
CA ALA A 631 32.00 16.34 -0.61
C ALA A 631 33.13 17.39 -0.76
N PRO A 632 33.21 18.08 -1.91
CA PRO A 632 34.22 19.11 -2.13
C PRO A 632 34.25 20.16 -1.02
N GLY A 633 35.42 20.35 -0.41
CA GLY A 633 35.63 21.34 0.66
C GLY A 633 35.04 20.97 2.03
N LYS A 634 34.48 19.77 2.21
CA LYS A 634 33.97 19.28 3.51
C LYS A 634 35.00 18.33 4.17
N PRO A 635 35.28 18.49 5.48
CA PRO A 635 36.17 17.58 6.21
C PRO A 635 35.49 16.27 6.64
N GLU A 636 34.18 16.28 6.91
CA GLU A 636 33.36 15.08 7.11
C GLU A 636 33.27 14.24 5.84
N GLY A 637 33.16 12.91 6.01
CA GLY A 637 33.14 11.98 4.89
C GLY A 637 32.93 10.54 5.34
N ILE A 638 33.10 9.62 4.41
CA ILE A 638 32.88 8.19 4.59
C ILE A 638 34.18 7.48 4.22
N ASP A 639 34.70 6.68 5.15
CA ASP A 639 35.86 5.84 4.90
C ASP A 639 35.38 4.42 4.54
N SER A 640 35.90 3.87 3.44
CA SER A 640 35.56 2.56 2.90
C SER A 640 36.82 1.71 2.78
N GLU A 641 36.77 0.45 3.21
CA GLU A 641 37.78 -0.56 2.94
C GLU A 641 37.12 -1.77 2.27
N MET A 642 37.42 -1.95 0.98
CA MET A 642 37.04 -3.13 0.21
C MET A 642 38.16 -4.16 0.22
N VAL A 643 37.84 -5.39 0.61
CA VAL A 643 38.74 -6.54 0.61
C VAL A 643 38.23 -7.57 -0.40
N TYR A 644 38.93 -7.69 -1.52
CA TYR A 644 38.65 -8.66 -2.56
C TYR A 644 39.52 -9.90 -2.37
N ARG A 645 38.92 -11.08 -2.46
CA ARG A 645 39.58 -12.38 -2.51
C ARG A 645 39.20 -13.06 -3.82
N ILE A 646 40.15 -13.08 -4.76
CA ILE A 646 39.98 -13.63 -6.10
C ILE A 646 40.49 -15.06 -6.09
N PHE A 647 39.62 -16.00 -6.43
CA PHE A 647 39.89 -17.43 -6.42
C PHE A 647 40.16 -17.97 -7.83
N GLY A 648 40.88 -19.09 -7.93
CA GLY A 648 41.16 -19.80 -9.18
C GLY A 648 39.94 -20.19 -10.03
N SER A 649 38.74 -20.19 -9.46
CA SER A 649 37.46 -20.42 -10.15
C SER A 649 36.92 -19.21 -10.89
N GLY A 650 37.49 -18.01 -10.68
CA GLY A 650 36.92 -16.74 -11.15
C GLY A 650 35.96 -16.11 -10.16
N MET A 651 35.66 -16.76 -9.04
CA MET A 651 34.87 -16.14 -7.97
C MET A 651 35.69 -15.04 -7.27
N ILE A 652 35.02 -13.93 -6.96
CA ILE A 652 35.58 -12.81 -6.20
C ILE A 652 34.71 -12.62 -4.95
N ALA A 653 35.22 -13.00 -3.78
CA ALA A 653 34.57 -12.64 -2.52
C ALA A 653 34.98 -11.21 -2.13
N LEU A 654 34.00 -10.36 -1.86
CA LEU A 654 34.16 -8.96 -1.51
C LEU A 654 33.56 -8.70 -0.14
N GLU A 655 34.37 -8.19 0.77
CA GLU A 655 33.96 -7.63 2.06
C GLU A 655 34.11 -6.11 1.99
N ASN A 656 33.04 -5.36 2.27
CA ASN A 656 33.06 -3.90 2.30
C ASN A 656 32.84 -3.40 3.74
N ARG A 657 33.85 -2.72 4.29
CA ARG A 657 33.82 -2.10 5.62
C ARG A 657 33.70 -0.59 5.49
N VAL A 658 32.64 -0.03 6.05
CA VAL A 658 32.32 1.39 5.93
C VAL A 658 32.28 2.05 7.31
N VAL A 659 32.89 3.23 7.41
CA VAL A 659 32.83 4.11 8.58
C VAL A 659 32.27 5.45 8.14
N VAL A 660 31.06 5.77 8.61
CA VAL A 660 30.36 7.02 8.34
C VAL A 660 30.67 8.01 9.48
N ASP A 661 31.17 9.19 9.14
CA ASP A 661 31.47 10.24 10.11
C ASP A 661 30.22 10.70 10.87
N GLY A 662 30.31 10.80 12.20
CA GLY A 662 29.20 11.18 13.09
C GLY A 662 28.58 12.56 12.84
N ARG A 663 29.21 13.39 12.00
CA ARG A 663 28.68 14.71 11.58
C ARG A 663 27.78 14.65 10.35
N LEU A 664 27.79 13.54 9.61
CA LEU A 664 26.91 13.35 8.46
C LEU A 664 25.47 13.08 8.92
N PRO A 665 24.46 13.37 8.09
CA PRO A 665 23.10 12.94 8.34
C PRO A 665 22.98 11.42 8.20
N HIS A 666 21.78 10.91 8.43
CA HIS A 666 21.43 9.57 7.97
C HIS A 666 21.60 9.45 6.45
N LEU A 667 21.98 8.25 5.99
CA LEU A 667 22.24 7.97 4.58
C LEU A 667 21.05 7.24 3.93
N PRO A 668 20.79 7.46 2.63
CA PRO A 668 19.76 6.72 1.90
C PRO A 668 20.15 5.25 1.65
N ARG A 669 21.44 4.95 1.46
CA ARG A 669 21.95 3.58 1.27
C ARG A 669 23.42 3.46 1.68
N ILE A 670 23.87 2.25 1.91
CA ILE A 670 25.27 1.84 2.02
C ILE A 670 25.47 0.60 1.15
N GLY A 671 26.06 0.82 -0.01
CA GLY A 671 26.21 -0.26 -0.98
C GLY A 671 27.25 0.00 -2.06
N LEU A 672 27.08 -0.73 -3.16
CA LEU A 672 27.99 -0.78 -4.28
C LEU A 672 27.22 -0.68 -5.59
N GLU A 673 27.79 0.01 -6.58
CA GLU A 673 27.30 0.08 -7.95
C GLU A 673 28.22 -0.70 -8.89
N LEU A 674 27.62 -1.46 -9.81
CA LEU A 674 28.27 -2.13 -10.92
C LEU A 674 27.60 -1.70 -12.23
N VAL A 675 28.42 -1.41 -13.25
CA VAL A 675 27.95 -1.14 -14.60
C VAL A 675 28.25 -2.34 -15.47
N LEU A 676 27.20 -3.04 -15.90
CA LEU A 676 27.31 -4.19 -16.80
C LEU A 676 27.21 -3.73 -18.27
N PRO A 677 27.96 -4.35 -19.19
CA PRO A 677 27.83 -4.09 -20.62
C PRO A 677 26.43 -4.41 -21.16
N ALA A 678 26.18 -3.97 -22.39
CA ALA A 678 24.93 -4.25 -23.09
C ALA A 678 24.66 -5.75 -23.31
N GLY A 679 23.38 -6.13 -23.17
CA GLY A 679 22.88 -7.47 -23.47
C GLY A 679 22.70 -8.37 -22.24
N PHE A 680 22.99 -7.91 -21.02
CA PHE A 680 22.69 -8.60 -19.77
C PHE A 680 21.32 -8.17 -19.24
N ASP A 681 20.27 -8.53 -19.99
CA ASP A 681 18.94 -7.94 -19.84
C ASP A 681 17.96 -8.88 -19.10
N THR A 682 18.40 -10.08 -18.71
CA THR A 682 17.61 -11.03 -17.91
C THR A 682 18.05 -11.01 -16.46
N PHE A 683 17.19 -10.53 -15.57
CA PHE A 683 17.41 -10.49 -14.12
C PHE A 683 16.71 -11.67 -13.45
N SER A 684 17.46 -12.52 -12.75
CA SER A 684 16.92 -13.62 -11.94
C SER A 684 17.43 -13.52 -10.51
N TRP A 685 16.59 -13.80 -9.51
CA TRP A 685 16.99 -13.71 -8.11
C TRP A 685 16.29 -14.73 -7.23
N TYR A 686 16.94 -15.02 -6.10
CA TYR A 686 16.34 -15.69 -4.95
C TYR A 686 16.32 -14.74 -3.75
N GLY A 687 15.12 -14.32 -3.38
CA GLY A 687 14.86 -13.31 -2.36
C GLY A 687 13.41 -12.85 -2.44
N ARG A 688 13.08 -11.65 -1.96
CA ARG A 688 11.69 -11.17 -1.99
C ARG A 688 11.24 -10.73 -3.37
N GLY A 689 10.01 -11.07 -3.74
CA GLY A 689 9.41 -10.65 -5.01
C GLY A 689 7.96 -11.13 -5.20
N PRO A 690 7.43 -11.03 -6.44
CA PRO A 690 8.11 -10.50 -7.62
C PRO A 690 8.16 -8.96 -7.68
N HIS A 691 7.24 -8.26 -7.02
CA HIS A 691 7.14 -6.80 -7.05
C HIS A 691 8.22 -6.10 -6.23
N GLU A 692 8.41 -4.80 -6.50
CA GLU A 692 9.29 -3.90 -5.76
C GLU A 692 8.95 -3.87 -4.25
N ASN A 693 9.98 -3.92 -3.40
CA ASN A 693 9.83 -3.93 -1.95
C ASN A 693 11.05 -3.31 -1.25
N TYR A 694 10.83 -2.77 -0.04
CA TYR A 694 11.85 -2.08 0.77
C TYR A 694 11.79 -2.56 2.23
N VAL A 695 12.83 -2.27 3.03
CA VAL A 695 12.96 -2.76 4.41
C VAL A 695 11.72 -2.54 5.29
N ASP A 696 10.98 -1.46 5.06
CA ASP A 696 9.75 -1.10 5.76
C ASP A 696 8.45 -1.41 4.98
N ARG A 697 8.56 -1.99 3.77
CA ARG A 697 7.44 -2.34 2.87
C ARG A 697 7.72 -3.64 2.13
N LYS A 698 7.76 -4.77 2.85
CA LYS A 698 8.12 -6.09 2.30
C LYS A 698 7.31 -7.28 2.82
N ARG A 699 6.23 -7.08 3.58
CA ARG A 699 5.41 -8.19 4.09
C ARG A 699 4.63 -8.88 2.98
N SER A 700 4.29 -8.18 1.90
CA SER A 700 3.59 -8.72 0.72
C SER A 700 4.48 -9.49 -0.24
N ALA A 701 5.80 -9.33 -0.15
CA ALA A 701 6.75 -9.96 -1.04
C ALA A 701 7.32 -11.24 -0.41
N SER A 702 6.99 -12.39 -0.99
CA SER A 702 7.45 -13.70 -0.53
C SER A 702 8.89 -13.95 -0.97
N VAL A 703 9.64 -14.74 -0.19
CA VAL A 703 10.93 -15.27 -0.63
C VAL A 703 10.68 -16.38 -1.65
N GLY A 704 11.26 -16.25 -2.84
CA GLY A 704 11.07 -17.18 -3.94
C GLY A 704 12.11 -16.98 -5.04
N ARG A 705 12.05 -17.82 -6.08
CA ARG A 705 12.87 -17.66 -7.30
C ARG A 705 12.05 -16.93 -8.36
N TYR A 706 12.57 -15.80 -8.80
CA TYR A 706 11.92 -14.95 -9.78
C TYR A 706 12.87 -14.67 -10.95
N THR A 707 12.28 -14.37 -12.11
CA THR A 707 13.01 -13.94 -13.31
C THR A 707 12.18 -12.91 -14.06
N SER A 708 12.83 -11.93 -14.64
CA SER A 708 12.20 -10.88 -15.45
C SER A 708 13.23 -10.21 -16.35
N PRO A 709 12.81 -9.53 -17.42
CA PRO A 709 13.62 -8.52 -18.07
C PRO A 709 14.02 -7.40 -17.09
N VAL A 710 15.20 -6.81 -17.29
CA VAL A 710 15.68 -5.63 -16.55
C VAL A 710 14.72 -4.44 -16.74
N ASP A 711 14.18 -4.27 -17.95
CA ASP A 711 13.24 -3.19 -18.26
C ASP A 711 11.95 -3.26 -17.45
N GLU A 712 11.52 -4.48 -17.05
CA GLU A 712 10.33 -4.68 -16.21
C GLU A 712 10.60 -4.42 -14.73
N GLN A 713 11.85 -4.15 -14.33
CA GLN A 713 12.18 -3.77 -12.94
C GLN A 713 11.99 -2.29 -12.64
N PHE A 714 11.88 -1.45 -13.67
CA PHE A 714 11.54 -0.05 -13.48
C PHE A 714 10.06 0.10 -13.13
N THR A 715 9.76 0.68 -11.96
CA THR A 715 8.39 1.07 -11.59
C THR A 715 8.13 2.47 -12.14
N PRO A 716 7.19 2.65 -13.11
CA PRO A 716 6.98 3.92 -13.78
C PRO A 716 6.07 4.87 -12.97
N TYR A 717 6.52 5.28 -11.77
CA TYR A 717 5.87 6.34 -11.02
C TYR A 717 5.72 7.61 -11.87
N VAL A 718 4.64 8.38 -11.66
CA VAL A 718 4.37 9.59 -12.46
C VAL A 718 5.55 10.58 -12.37
N TYR A 719 6.11 10.75 -11.17
CA TYR A 719 7.39 11.42 -10.94
C TYR A 719 8.51 10.40 -10.80
N THR A 720 9.60 10.57 -11.55
CA THR A 720 10.71 9.60 -11.56
C THR A 720 11.53 9.65 -10.28
N SER A 721 11.75 8.48 -9.67
CA SER A 721 12.51 8.35 -8.42
C SER A 721 13.14 6.96 -8.29
N GLU A 722 13.83 6.71 -7.16
CA GLU A 722 14.28 5.37 -6.75
C GLU A 722 13.15 4.33 -6.88
N SER A 723 13.44 3.21 -7.53
CA SER A 723 12.46 2.16 -7.83
C SER A 723 13.14 0.81 -8.12
N GLY A 724 12.35 -0.26 -8.18
CA GLY A 724 12.80 -1.60 -8.56
C GLY A 724 13.46 -2.43 -7.45
N GLY A 725 13.67 -1.85 -6.27
CA GLY A 725 14.30 -2.50 -5.12
C GLY A 725 13.70 -3.86 -4.74
N LYS A 726 14.58 -4.79 -4.35
CA LYS A 726 14.26 -6.13 -3.82
C LYS A 726 15.05 -6.38 -2.54
N GLU A 727 14.36 -6.79 -1.48
CA GLU A 727 14.95 -7.10 -0.17
C GLU A 727 15.26 -8.59 0.02
N ASP A 728 16.06 -8.87 1.05
CA ASP A 728 16.42 -10.21 1.51
C ASP A 728 16.95 -11.10 0.38
N ILE A 729 17.80 -10.54 -0.49
CA ILE A 729 18.39 -11.27 -1.62
C ILE A 729 19.55 -12.14 -1.15
N ARG A 730 19.47 -13.44 -1.47
CA ARG A 730 20.54 -14.42 -1.25
C ARG A 730 21.45 -14.51 -2.45
N TRP A 731 20.88 -14.52 -3.65
CA TRP A 731 21.63 -14.47 -4.90
C TRP A 731 20.80 -13.83 -6.00
N LEU A 732 21.50 -13.27 -6.99
CA LEU A 732 20.93 -12.83 -8.25
C LEU A 732 21.86 -13.16 -9.41
N SER A 733 21.33 -13.09 -10.63
CA SER A 733 22.10 -13.15 -11.86
C SER A 733 21.55 -12.20 -12.92
N LEU A 734 22.46 -11.58 -13.66
CA LEU A 734 22.17 -10.83 -14.89
C LEU A 734 22.81 -11.58 -16.07
N THR A 735 21.97 -12.07 -16.98
CA THR A 735 22.42 -12.96 -18.07
C THR A 735 22.02 -12.47 -19.45
N ASP A 736 22.83 -12.85 -20.42
CA ASP A 736 22.51 -12.73 -21.85
C ASP A 736 21.50 -13.79 -22.29
N SER A 737 21.07 -13.71 -23.56
CA SER A 737 20.14 -14.68 -24.16
C SER A 737 20.65 -16.13 -24.20
N THR A 738 21.95 -16.36 -23.96
CA THR A 738 22.54 -17.71 -23.87
C THR A 738 22.51 -18.27 -22.45
N GLY A 739 22.12 -17.46 -21.46
CA GLY A 739 22.18 -17.78 -20.03
C GLY A 739 23.57 -17.62 -19.43
N ALA A 740 24.50 -16.96 -20.12
CA ALA A 740 25.81 -16.61 -19.58
C ALA A 740 25.76 -15.20 -18.96
N GLY A 741 26.51 -14.94 -17.90
CA GLY A 741 26.59 -13.59 -17.35
C GLY A 741 27.25 -13.49 -15.99
N LEU A 742 26.79 -12.55 -15.19
CA LEU A 742 27.28 -12.29 -13.84
C LEU A 742 26.28 -12.80 -12.82
N MET A 743 26.77 -13.57 -11.85
CA MET A 743 26.02 -13.97 -10.66
C MET A 743 26.60 -13.26 -9.44
N VAL A 744 25.72 -12.82 -8.53
CA VAL A 744 26.06 -12.29 -7.21
C VAL A 744 25.46 -13.20 -6.15
N ILE A 745 26.26 -13.56 -5.15
CA ILE A 745 25.83 -14.35 -3.98
C ILE A 745 26.06 -13.49 -2.75
N GLY A 746 24.99 -13.15 -2.03
CA GLY A 746 25.08 -12.49 -0.73
C GLY A 746 25.63 -13.45 0.32
N LEU A 747 26.69 -13.05 1.02
CA LEU A 747 27.09 -13.71 2.27
C LEU A 747 26.28 -13.13 3.45
N ASP A 748 25.92 -11.86 3.33
CA ASP A 748 24.83 -11.21 4.04
C ASP A 748 23.59 -11.07 3.12
N MET A 749 22.41 -10.85 3.69
CA MET A 749 21.21 -10.53 2.91
C MET A 749 21.37 -9.15 2.27
N LEU A 750 21.09 -9.04 0.98
CA LEU A 750 21.25 -7.79 0.23
C LEU A 750 19.90 -7.13 -0.09
N HIS A 751 19.92 -5.81 -0.21
CA HIS A 751 18.95 -5.06 -1.01
C HIS A 751 19.56 -4.80 -2.40
N VAL A 752 18.79 -5.01 -3.46
CA VAL A 752 19.30 -4.85 -4.83
C VAL A 752 18.26 -4.19 -5.74
N ASP A 753 18.75 -3.42 -6.69
CA ASP A 753 17.99 -2.91 -7.82
C ASP A 753 18.85 -2.98 -9.09
N ALA A 754 18.21 -3.23 -10.24
CA ALA A 754 18.87 -3.37 -11.52
C ALA A 754 18.04 -2.67 -12.60
N LEU A 755 18.55 -1.57 -13.14
CA LEU A 755 17.81 -0.68 -14.04
C LEU A 755 18.66 -0.28 -15.25
N PRO A 756 18.04 0.06 -16.40
CA PRO A 756 18.74 0.65 -17.54
C PRO A 756 18.94 2.17 -17.38
N TYR A 757 19.01 2.66 -16.14
CA TYR A 757 19.08 4.08 -15.78
C TYR A 757 20.03 4.28 -14.60
N THR A 758 20.81 5.37 -14.63
CA THR A 758 21.59 5.78 -13.45
C THR A 758 20.72 6.56 -12.47
N ILE A 759 21.20 6.73 -11.23
CA ILE A 759 20.55 7.61 -10.24
C ILE A 759 20.38 9.04 -10.79
N GLN A 760 21.35 9.54 -11.55
CA GLN A 760 21.28 10.88 -12.14
C GLN A 760 20.25 10.96 -13.27
N ASP A 761 20.06 9.89 -14.04
CA ASP A 761 19.02 9.84 -15.07
C ASP A 761 17.62 9.91 -14.42
N LEU A 762 17.39 9.17 -13.33
CA LEU A 762 16.14 9.18 -12.58
C LEU A 762 15.84 10.53 -11.94
N GLU A 763 16.83 11.17 -11.30
CA GLU A 763 16.65 12.47 -10.63
C GLU A 763 16.42 13.61 -11.63
N ALA A 764 16.98 13.54 -12.84
CA ALA A 764 16.90 14.62 -13.82
C ALA A 764 15.62 14.59 -14.68
N ALA A 765 14.96 13.45 -14.83
CA ALA A 765 13.90 13.27 -15.82
C ALA A 765 12.57 13.94 -15.47
N GLY A 766 12.14 13.89 -14.19
CA GLY A 766 10.85 14.40 -13.72
C GLY A 766 9.63 13.60 -14.20
N HIS A 767 9.71 12.96 -15.37
CA HIS A 767 8.69 12.05 -15.90
C HIS A 767 9.31 10.82 -16.57
N PRO A 768 8.65 9.66 -16.55
CA PRO A 768 9.14 8.45 -17.21
C PRO A 768 9.43 8.62 -18.70
N TYR A 769 8.64 9.42 -19.43
CA TYR A 769 8.84 9.62 -20.88
C TYR A 769 10.14 10.36 -21.22
N ALA A 770 10.71 11.10 -20.27
CA ALA A 770 11.93 11.87 -20.45
C ALA A 770 13.20 11.03 -20.20
N LEU A 771 13.05 9.80 -19.68
CA LEU A 771 14.17 8.88 -19.48
C LEU A 771 14.70 8.39 -20.83
N THR A 772 16.03 8.38 -20.95
CA THR A 772 16.72 7.77 -22.08
C THR A 772 17.22 6.41 -21.66
N HIS A 773 16.71 5.35 -22.30
CA HIS A 773 17.14 3.98 -22.06
C HIS A 773 18.63 3.83 -22.37
N ARG A 774 19.40 3.30 -21.42
CA ARG A 774 20.82 3.04 -21.59
C ARG A 774 21.05 1.64 -22.13
N PRO A 775 22.08 1.44 -22.96
CA PRO A 775 22.48 0.10 -23.35
C PRO A 775 23.06 -0.69 -22.18
N GLU A 776 23.58 -0.04 -21.13
CA GLU A 776 24.10 -0.70 -19.93
C GLU A 776 23.02 -1.04 -18.91
N THR A 777 23.25 -2.13 -18.14
CA THR A 777 22.50 -2.40 -16.91
C THR A 777 23.26 -1.83 -15.71
N ILE A 778 22.61 -0.95 -14.95
CA ILE A 778 23.13 -0.40 -13.70
C ILE A 778 22.61 -1.28 -12.57
N LEU A 779 23.51 -1.98 -11.88
CA LEU A 779 23.21 -2.87 -10.77
C LEU A 779 23.71 -2.24 -9.48
N HIS A 780 22.83 -2.11 -8.49
CA HIS A 780 23.21 -1.74 -7.14
C HIS A 780 23.06 -2.92 -6.17
N LEU A 781 24.03 -3.02 -5.25
CA LEU A 781 24.16 -4.09 -4.25
C LEU A 781 24.39 -3.46 -2.88
N ASP A 782 23.34 -3.40 -2.06
CA ASP A 782 23.40 -2.77 -0.75
C ASP A 782 23.40 -3.80 0.38
N GLY A 783 24.24 -3.54 1.38
CA GLY A 783 24.07 -4.15 2.70
C GLY A 783 22.97 -3.47 3.51
N TRP A 784 22.73 -2.17 3.25
CA TRP A 784 21.68 -1.39 3.90
C TRP A 784 21.05 -0.41 2.94
N HIS A 785 19.72 -0.41 2.86
CA HIS A 785 18.93 0.59 2.17
C HIS A 785 17.92 1.20 3.15
N MET A 786 17.80 2.53 3.16
CA MET A 786 16.85 3.24 4.01
C MET A 786 15.41 2.93 3.56
N GLY A 787 14.48 2.86 4.52
CA GLY A 787 13.05 2.71 4.23
C GLY A 787 12.49 3.80 3.32
N VAL A 788 11.30 3.55 2.78
CA VAL A 788 10.58 4.50 1.92
C VAL A 788 9.62 5.39 2.70
N GLY A 789 9.22 5.00 3.92
CA GLY A 789 8.35 5.81 4.78
C GLY A 789 6.94 5.99 4.21
N GLY A 790 6.17 6.87 4.84
CA GLY A 790 4.84 7.23 4.34
C GLY A 790 3.82 7.62 5.40
N ASP A 791 4.20 7.89 6.66
CA ASP A 791 3.24 8.37 7.68
C ASP A 791 2.50 9.64 7.22
N ASP A 792 3.21 10.58 6.60
CA ASP A 792 2.70 11.89 6.15
C ASP A 792 3.53 12.49 4.98
N GLY A 793 3.11 13.66 4.52
CA GLY A 793 3.71 14.45 3.43
C GLY A 793 4.59 15.64 3.84
N TRP A 794 4.92 15.83 5.13
CA TRP A 794 5.50 17.10 5.62
C TRP A 794 6.33 17.01 6.92
N THR A 795 6.67 15.80 7.38
CA THR A 795 7.60 15.58 8.50
C THR A 795 8.74 14.63 8.11
N ALA A 796 9.22 13.80 9.05
CA ALA A 796 10.23 12.77 8.80
C ALA A 796 9.54 11.38 8.84
N PRO A 797 8.97 10.90 7.73
CA PRO A 797 8.00 9.79 7.73
C PRO A 797 8.64 8.39 7.68
N VAL A 798 9.98 8.29 7.72
CA VAL A 798 10.70 7.01 7.86
C VAL A 798 11.00 6.79 9.34
N HIS A 799 10.57 5.65 9.90
CA HIS A 799 10.77 5.39 11.32
C HIS A 799 12.26 5.11 11.64
N PRO A 800 12.76 5.45 12.85
CA PRO A 800 14.18 5.37 13.20
C PRO A 800 14.86 4.02 12.94
N GLU A 801 14.15 2.90 13.13
CA GLU A 801 14.68 1.55 12.89
C GLU A 801 14.91 1.23 11.41
N PHE A 802 14.37 2.04 10.49
CA PHE A 802 14.56 1.92 9.04
C PHE A 802 15.48 3.02 8.48
N MET A 803 16.10 3.82 9.35
CA MET A 803 17.11 4.80 8.98
C MET A 803 18.52 4.22 9.10
N ILE A 804 19.45 4.76 8.30
CA ILE A 804 20.88 4.42 8.34
C ILE A 804 21.64 5.58 8.98
N TYR A 805 21.90 5.51 10.28
CA TYR A 805 22.61 6.56 11.02
C TYR A 805 24.14 6.48 10.85
N PRO A 806 24.89 7.57 11.13
CA PRO A 806 26.35 7.49 11.17
C PRO A 806 26.87 6.39 12.10
N GLY A 807 27.83 5.59 11.62
CA GLY A 807 28.30 4.41 12.34
C GLY A 807 29.27 3.56 11.53
N LYS A 808 29.43 2.31 11.97
CA LYS A 808 30.25 1.30 11.29
C LYS A 808 29.36 0.25 10.67
N TYR A 809 29.62 -0.08 9.41
CA TYR A 809 28.84 -1.00 8.61
C TYR A 809 29.78 -1.99 7.93
N ASN A 810 29.33 -3.23 7.75
CA ASN A 810 30.10 -4.26 7.06
C ASN A 810 29.18 -5.28 6.40
N PHE A 811 29.29 -5.45 5.09
CA PHE A 811 28.56 -6.50 4.37
C PHE A 811 29.48 -7.19 3.36
N SER A 812 29.14 -8.43 3.04
CA SER A 812 29.95 -9.26 2.16
C SER A 812 29.12 -9.97 1.10
N LEU A 813 29.72 -10.13 -0.08
CA LEU A 813 29.11 -10.80 -1.23
C LEU A 813 30.18 -11.48 -2.08
N CYS A 814 29.77 -12.33 -3.01
CA CYS A 814 30.62 -12.93 -4.01
C CYS A 814 30.13 -12.56 -5.41
N LEU A 815 31.05 -12.14 -6.28
CA LEU A 815 30.83 -12.04 -7.73
C LEU A 815 31.34 -13.31 -8.40
N ARG A 816 30.59 -13.86 -9.34
CA ARG A 816 30.96 -15.10 -10.04
C ARG A 816 30.52 -15.06 -11.51
N PRO A 817 31.37 -15.49 -12.45
CA PRO A 817 30.92 -15.79 -13.81
C PRO A 817 29.89 -16.91 -13.79
N LEU A 818 28.81 -16.73 -14.55
CA LEU A 818 27.81 -17.76 -14.78
C LEU A 818 27.91 -18.24 -16.23
N ALA A 819 28.11 -19.55 -16.42
CA ALA A 819 28.14 -20.18 -17.72
C ALA A 819 26.73 -20.65 -18.13
N PRO A 820 26.47 -20.82 -19.45
CA PRO A 820 25.21 -21.37 -19.92
C PRO A 820 24.87 -22.71 -19.25
N LYS A 821 23.61 -22.85 -18.82
CA LYS A 821 23.04 -24.07 -18.19
C LYS A 821 23.53 -24.37 -16.77
N GLU A 822 24.38 -23.54 -16.16
CA GLU A 822 24.60 -23.62 -14.72
C GLU A 822 23.33 -23.20 -13.97
N ASP A 823 23.03 -23.86 -12.85
CA ASP A 823 21.93 -23.47 -11.97
C ASP A 823 22.46 -22.53 -10.88
N PRO A 824 22.06 -21.24 -10.86
CA PRO A 824 22.51 -20.29 -9.84
C PRO A 824 22.22 -20.78 -8.42
N ALA A 825 21.10 -21.46 -8.19
CA ALA A 825 20.75 -21.96 -6.86
C ALA A 825 21.75 -23.04 -6.39
N ALA A 826 22.16 -23.94 -7.26
CA ALA A 826 23.20 -24.92 -6.94
C ALA A 826 24.54 -24.27 -6.61
N LEU A 827 24.95 -23.25 -7.39
CA LEU A 827 26.19 -22.52 -7.14
C LEU A 827 26.16 -21.72 -5.84
N ALA A 828 25.01 -21.11 -5.49
CA ALA A 828 24.84 -20.36 -4.24
C ALA A 828 24.94 -21.26 -2.98
N ARG A 829 24.78 -22.57 -3.14
CA ARG A 829 24.92 -23.56 -2.05
C ARG A 829 26.37 -24.05 -1.88
N GLU A 830 27.30 -23.66 -2.73
CA GLU A 830 28.72 -23.97 -2.54
C GLU A 830 29.41 -22.85 -1.73
N ALA A 831 30.18 -23.23 -0.73
CA ALA A 831 31.14 -22.34 -0.07
C ALA A 831 32.55 -22.64 -0.58
N VAL A 832 33.42 -21.64 -0.69
CA VAL A 832 34.84 -21.87 -0.99
C VAL A 832 35.64 -21.70 0.28
N GLU A 833 36.58 -22.62 0.54
CA GLU A 833 37.48 -22.54 1.67
C GLU A 833 38.21 -21.19 1.72
N GLY A 834 38.10 -20.48 2.85
CA GLY A 834 38.69 -19.15 3.03
C GLY A 834 37.81 -17.98 2.58
N VAL A 835 36.60 -18.25 2.07
CA VAL A 835 35.48 -17.31 2.13
C VAL A 835 34.92 -17.38 3.56
N LEU A 836 34.76 -16.20 4.18
CA LEU A 836 34.46 -15.94 5.60
C LEU A 836 33.80 -17.10 6.37
#